data_AF-A0A330L9Z7-F1
#
_entry.id   AF-A0A330L9Z7-F1
#
_cell.length_a   1.000
_cell.length_b   1.000
_cell.length_c   1.000
_cell.angle_alpha   90.00
_cell.angle_beta   90.00
_cell.angle_gamma   90.00
#
_symmetry.space_group_name_H-M   'P 1'
#
loop_
_entity.id
_entity.type
_entity.pdbx_description
1 polymer ?
#
loop_
_entity_poly.entity_id
_entity_poly.type
_entity_poly.pdbx_seq_one_letter_code
_entity_poly.pdbx_strand_id
1 'polypeptide(L)'
;MLTAIGPKSVNEQAELRFTVSGSDVDQPTQPLVYSATGLPTGATFDPTTHEFVWTPTEAQGPGSFIVTFSVTDGVVTVSEAVTMTVTEVNVAPVLTAVGPKTVAEGTLLSFTISATDADAPNQTLVYSATGLSAGAAFNAATRTFSWTPTEAQGPSTNNLTFSVTDGVVTTSEVVTITVTEVNVAPVLTAIGPKTVAEGTLLSFTISATDADAPTQALVYSATGLPAGAVFNAATRTFSWTPTEAQGPSTNNLTFSVTDGVVTTSEVVTITVTEVNQAPVLQPITSKTVNEGSLLTFTAAGSDADQPAQILTYSLASGAPSGAAIMATTGVFTWTPTDGPGAGPYSVTIQVTDGVATASQTFVITVLNVAPTATVTVPASAVAGVDLSFSGVIGDVGLSDTLQVSWNFGDGVTLPFLAAARGTVTTTHQYATAGTYSVTLTVKDSNGAQTSVSRSLSVVTVGLTTDPWDATKTALGINGTNNGDNITVAPSGTANYQVTINGQSTIIAKPTGRIIVHGWGGGDNITINSAITTPTILFGDAGGDNITGGAGPNVIFGGADASGDNLTGGAARDILIGGGGGDNLTGNGDDDLLIGGTTAYDTNLVAMCNLTAEWLRTDQTYSQRVSHLLNGGGLNGTFTLNVTTVFDDAVGDNLSGNAGTDWFFAKVALPGRDNASSVTGETVTTPGAPPAPLLAQGGARTDDGSLAALTSAQLAPIVQEAQARWVRTGLTLDQQTVLASLTWQIADLEGATLGLTNGTTVRLDATAAGYGWFLDVTPKDNAEFHFVRGLAQWIADGSSPAAGHMDLLTTVMHEMGHVLGYDDQQAQSHRATLMTEALPTGVRRSILTAFESGPSLAAPVPPSSDAGTAFWRRSLQAVAGAWGGGGTEPIPGASSTGSSAVAPVIDWREREGPQESHKKMALGFSVHKTSWLQRFLLDTGREEVAPHDHGIEVVLPGKKK
;
A
#
# COMPACT_ATOMS: atom_id res chain seq x y z
N MET A 1 126.11 26.96 112.70
CA MET A 1 125.29 27.94 111.93
C MET A 1 124.64 27.25 110.74
N LEU A 2 123.41 27.64 110.37
CA LEU A 2 122.75 27.23 109.13
C LEU A 2 123.16 28.19 108.00
N THR A 3 123.36 27.69 106.79
CA THR A 3 123.55 28.52 105.60
C THR A 3 122.20 29.05 105.13
N ALA A 4 122.10 30.36 104.90
CA ALA A 4 120.84 31.00 104.52
C ALA A 4 120.26 30.38 103.23
N ILE A 5 119.03 29.87 103.33
CA ILE A 5 118.32 29.18 102.25
C ILE A 5 117.60 30.20 101.36
N GLY A 6 116.88 31.14 101.96
CA GLY A 6 116.07 32.14 101.27
C GLY A 6 114.82 31.58 100.58
N PRO A 7 113.78 32.42 100.37
CA PRO A 7 112.49 32.00 99.81
C PRO A 7 112.64 31.39 98.41
N LYS A 8 111.73 30.46 98.08
CA LYS A 8 111.67 29.81 96.76
C LYS A 8 110.34 30.10 96.07
N SER A 9 110.32 29.97 94.75
CA SER A 9 109.11 29.97 93.95
C SER A 9 109.14 28.82 92.96
N VAL A 10 107.99 28.19 92.71
CA VAL A 10 107.81 27.14 91.70
C VAL A 10 106.40 27.26 91.13
N ASN A 11 106.17 26.84 89.89
CA ASN A 11 104.81 26.66 89.41
C ASN A 11 104.18 25.41 90.04
N GLU A 12 102.86 25.34 90.07
CA GLU A 12 102.20 24.05 90.32
C GLU A 12 102.55 23.01 89.24
N GLN A 13 102.37 21.73 89.59
CA GLN A 13 102.76 20.56 88.81
C GLN A 13 104.27 20.46 88.44
N ALA A 14 105.09 21.45 88.79
CA ALA A 14 106.55 21.47 88.56
C ALA A 14 107.36 21.15 89.84
N GLU A 15 108.49 20.47 89.70
CA GLU A 15 109.33 20.07 90.84
C GLU A 15 110.22 21.22 91.35
N LEU A 16 110.15 21.51 92.65
CA LEU A 16 111.10 22.32 93.41
C LEU A 16 112.08 21.41 94.16
N ARG A 17 113.37 21.58 93.89
CA ARG A 17 114.47 20.78 94.45
C ARG A 17 115.63 21.65 94.90
N PHE A 18 116.14 21.46 96.12
CA PHE A 18 117.38 22.10 96.60
C PHE A 18 117.96 21.37 97.82
N THR A 19 119.25 21.55 98.09
CA THR A 19 119.91 21.03 99.31
C THR A 19 120.13 22.11 100.38
N VAL A 20 120.12 21.68 101.64
CA VAL A 20 120.37 22.51 102.82
C VAL A 20 121.79 22.25 103.35
N SER A 21 122.42 23.26 103.93
CA SER A 21 123.78 23.14 104.49
C SER A 21 123.99 24.05 105.70
N GLY A 22 125.05 23.80 106.44
CA GLY A 22 125.45 24.51 107.65
C GLY A 22 126.81 24.01 108.13
N SER A 23 127.39 24.71 109.09
CA SER A 23 128.72 24.42 109.63
C SER A 23 128.80 24.66 111.14
N ASP A 24 129.56 23.81 111.82
CA ASP A 24 130.01 24.05 113.19
C ASP A 24 131.29 24.91 113.14
N VAL A 25 131.40 25.88 114.04
CA VAL A 25 132.57 26.78 114.17
C VAL A 25 133.44 26.45 115.37
N ASP A 26 132.89 25.76 116.37
CA ASP A 26 133.60 25.34 117.59
C ASP A 26 134.19 23.94 117.42
N GLN A 27 133.49 23.03 116.70
CA GLN A 27 134.03 21.72 116.26
C GLN A 27 133.72 21.40 114.79
N PRO A 28 134.52 21.90 113.82
CA PRO A 28 134.29 21.73 112.38
C PRO A 28 134.24 20.29 111.83
N THR A 29 134.51 19.28 112.65
CA THR A 29 134.42 17.84 112.30
C THR A 29 133.27 17.10 112.99
N GLN A 30 132.43 17.80 113.76
CA GLN A 30 131.26 17.22 114.42
C GLN A 30 130.13 16.97 113.40
N PRO A 31 129.52 15.77 113.36
CA PRO A 31 128.41 15.51 112.45
C PRO A 31 127.17 16.31 112.87
N LEU A 32 126.71 17.19 111.99
CA LEU A 32 125.50 17.97 112.18
C LEU A 32 124.25 17.17 111.79
N VAL A 33 123.18 17.31 112.58
CA VAL A 33 121.87 16.69 112.32
C VAL A 33 120.94 17.74 111.74
N TYR A 34 120.39 17.46 110.55
CA TYR A 34 119.43 18.32 109.86
C TYR A 34 118.00 17.81 110.04
N SER A 35 117.03 18.71 109.99
CA SER A 35 115.60 18.38 110.03
C SER A 35 114.78 19.47 109.34
N ALA A 36 113.58 19.13 108.87
CA ALA A 36 112.61 20.07 108.34
C ALA A 36 111.24 19.84 109.00
N THR A 37 110.52 20.94 109.24
CA THR A 37 109.16 20.94 109.82
C THR A 37 108.26 21.88 109.03
N GLY A 38 106.95 21.61 109.00
CA GLY A 38 106.03 22.37 108.14
C GLY A 38 106.12 22.02 106.65
N LEU A 39 106.64 20.82 106.31
CA LEU A 39 106.62 20.30 104.94
C LEU A 39 105.17 20.29 104.40
N PRO A 40 104.86 20.94 103.26
CA PRO A 40 103.53 20.85 102.65
C PRO A 40 103.27 19.44 102.11
N THR A 41 102.00 19.10 101.88
CA THR A 41 101.61 17.80 101.33
C THR A 41 102.36 17.52 100.02
N GLY A 42 102.99 16.35 99.93
CA GLY A 42 103.84 15.95 98.79
C GLY A 42 105.30 16.38 98.88
N ALA A 43 105.69 17.25 99.82
CA ALA A 43 107.09 17.61 100.04
C ALA A 43 107.81 16.58 100.90
N THR A 44 109.09 16.38 100.60
CA THR A 44 110.01 15.53 101.38
C THR A 44 111.28 16.31 101.73
N PHE A 45 111.90 15.92 102.84
CA PHE A 45 113.25 16.34 103.19
C PHE A 45 114.00 15.14 103.76
N ASP A 46 115.13 14.78 103.13
CA ASP A 46 115.99 13.71 103.60
C ASP A 46 117.08 14.30 104.53
N PRO A 47 117.09 13.97 105.84
CA PRO A 47 118.07 14.50 106.78
C PRO A 47 119.48 13.91 106.62
N THR A 48 119.71 12.97 105.69
CA THR A 48 121.01 12.34 105.42
C THR A 48 121.71 12.85 104.16
N THR A 49 120.95 13.23 103.13
CA THR A 49 121.45 13.95 101.94
C THR A 49 121.24 15.47 102.02
N HIS A 50 120.42 15.91 102.97
CA HIS A 50 119.94 17.28 103.17
C HIS A 50 119.15 17.84 101.99
N GLU A 51 118.58 16.99 101.13
CA GLU A 51 117.78 17.40 99.97
C GLU A 51 116.30 17.61 100.35
N PHE A 52 115.73 18.74 99.92
CA PHE A 52 114.30 19.01 99.86
C PHE A 52 113.80 18.79 98.44
N VAL A 53 112.67 18.07 98.28
CA VAL A 53 111.99 17.87 97.00
C VAL A 53 110.48 18.05 97.19
N TRP A 54 109.83 18.81 96.31
CA TRP A 54 108.37 18.99 96.31
C TRP A 54 107.84 19.36 94.93
N THR A 55 106.82 18.64 94.47
CA THR A 55 105.99 19.04 93.32
C THR A 55 104.61 19.42 93.85
N PRO A 56 104.16 20.69 93.76
CA PRO A 56 102.82 21.08 94.18
C PRO A 56 101.74 20.52 93.25
N THR A 57 100.55 20.27 93.76
CA THR A 57 99.34 19.99 92.95
C THR A 57 98.53 21.27 92.69
N GLU A 58 97.55 21.24 91.78
CA GLU A 58 96.63 22.37 91.52
C GLU A 58 96.04 22.97 92.80
N ALA A 59 95.59 22.12 93.73
CA ALA A 59 95.04 22.56 95.01
C ALA A 59 96.09 23.17 95.98
N GLN A 60 97.31 23.40 95.51
CA GLN A 60 98.39 24.12 96.18
C GLN A 60 98.83 25.37 95.40
N GLY A 61 98.33 25.60 94.17
CA GLY A 61 98.36 26.87 93.45
C GLY A 61 97.12 27.75 93.71
N PRO A 62 97.23 29.07 93.50
CA PRO A 62 98.39 29.87 93.84
C PRO A 62 98.54 29.90 95.38
N GLY A 63 99.70 29.50 95.89
CA GLY A 63 99.88 29.18 97.31
C GLY A 63 101.14 29.75 97.95
N SER A 64 101.18 29.73 99.28
CA SER A 64 102.34 30.15 100.07
C SER A 64 102.47 29.27 101.31
N PHE A 65 103.58 28.55 101.41
CA PHE A 65 103.83 27.52 102.41
C PHE A 65 105.16 27.83 103.12
N ILE A 66 105.26 27.55 104.43
CA ILE A 66 106.46 27.88 105.21
C ILE A 66 107.08 26.61 105.78
N VAL A 67 108.26 26.24 105.26
CA VAL A 67 109.04 25.09 105.73
C VAL A 67 110.16 25.61 106.62
N THR A 68 110.21 25.14 107.87
CA THR A 68 111.28 25.50 108.82
C THR A 68 112.35 24.43 108.83
N PHE A 69 113.50 24.73 108.25
CA PHE A 69 114.69 23.88 108.27
C PHE A 69 115.53 24.20 109.51
N SER A 70 116.06 23.17 110.15
CA SER A 70 116.83 23.28 111.39
C SER A 70 118.07 22.40 111.33
N VAL A 71 119.19 22.89 111.87
CA VAL A 71 120.44 22.12 112.04
C VAL A 71 120.91 22.21 113.49
N THR A 72 121.44 21.11 114.02
CA THR A 72 122.00 21.03 115.38
C THR A 72 123.28 20.19 115.44
N ASP A 73 124.15 20.58 116.35
CA ASP A 73 125.34 19.84 116.80
C ASP A 73 125.02 18.82 117.92
N GLY A 74 123.80 18.84 118.48
CA GLY A 74 123.37 18.07 119.65
C GLY A 74 123.28 18.87 120.96
N VAL A 75 123.63 20.16 120.95
CA VAL A 75 123.59 21.11 122.07
C VAL A 75 122.80 22.37 121.72
N VAL A 76 123.04 22.95 120.54
CA VAL A 76 122.39 24.15 120.01
C VAL A 76 121.69 23.81 118.71
N THR A 77 120.45 24.28 118.55
CA THR A 77 119.71 24.20 117.28
C THR A 77 119.54 25.60 116.71
N VAL A 78 119.84 25.77 115.42
CA VAL A 78 119.54 26.99 114.66
C VAL A 78 118.67 26.66 113.46
N SER A 79 117.72 27.54 113.13
CA SER A 79 116.68 27.27 112.13
C SER A 79 116.34 28.50 111.28
N GLU A 80 115.82 28.24 110.09
CA GLU A 80 115.31 29.24 109.15
C GLU A 80 113.93 28.79 108.64
N ALA A 81 112.96 29.70 108.73
CA ALA A 81 111.63 29.52 108.14
C ALA A 81 111.63 30.05 106.71
N VAL A 82 111.47 29.15 105.74
CA VAL A 82 111.58 29.43 104.30
C VAL A 82 110.20 29.42 103.67
N THR A 83 109.81 30.55 103.09
CA THR A 83 108.58 30.65 102.29
C THR A 83 108.78 30.04 100.91
N MET A 84 107.89 29.11 100.55
CA MET A 84 107.74 28.50 99.23
C MET A 84 106.46 29.05 98.60
N THR A 85 106.58 29.84 97.54
CA THR A 85 105.43 30.35 96.77
C THR A 85 105.14 29.40 95.61
N VAL A 86 103.87 29.04 95.43
CA VAL A 86 103.38 28.30 94.25
C VAL A 86 102.66 29.28 93.34
N THR A 87 102.99 29.28 92.05
CA THR A 87 102.34 30.11 91.01
C THR A 87 101.47 29.28 90.06
N GLU A 88 100.27 29.80 89.80
CA GLU A 88 99.24 29.23 88.92
C GLU A 88 99.70 29.13 87.46
N VAL A 89 99.24 28.10 86.74
CA VAL A 89 99.45 27.88 85.30
C VAL A 89 98.15 27.44 84.61
N ASN A 90 97.36 28.43 84.19
CA ASN A 90 96.05 28.26 83.55
C ASN A 90 95.99 27.14 82.50
N VAL A 91 95.06 26.20 82.69
CA VAL A 91 94.70 25.12 81.76
C VAL A 91 93.40 25.48 81.04
N ALA A 92 93.36 25.29 79.72
CA ALA A 92 92.20 25.70 78.93
C ALA A 92 90.94 24.86 79.23
N PRO A 93 89.72 25.46 79.26
CA PRO A 93 88.49 24.75 79.57
C PRO A 93 88.16 23.66 78.55
N VAL A 94 87.73 22.50 79.04
CA VAL A 94 87.37 21.33 78.22
C VAL A 94 85.87 21.35 77.94
N LEU A 95 85.49 21.67 76.71
CA LEU A 95 84.11 21.61 76.24
C LEU A 95 83.63 20.15 76.15
N THR A 96 82.44 19.85 76.68
CA THR A 96 81.79 18.56 76.52
C THR A 96 81.28 18.42 75.08
N ALA A 97 81.69 17.36 74.38
CA ALA A 97 81.35 17.15 72.97
C ALA A 97 79.82 17.19 72.73
N VAL A 98 79.40 18.13 71.90
CA VAL A 98 77.99 18.36 71.55
C VAL A 98 77.56 17.39 70.47
N GLY A 99 78.37 17.21 69.43
CA GLY A 99 78.11 16.35 68.27
C GLY A 99 76.99 16.85 67.35
N PRO A 100 76.93 16.33 66.11
CA PRO A 100 75.96 16.78 65.10
C PRO A 100 74.51 16.58 65.54
N LYS A 101 73.61 17.33 64.92
CA LYS A 101 72.15 17.28 65.15
C LYS A 101 71.41 17.15 63.81
N THR A 102 70.22 16.55 63.88
CA THR A 102 69.25 16.56 62.78
C THR A 102 67.92 17.05 63.34
N VAL A 103 67.20 17.87 62.58
CA VAL A 103 65.84 18.32 62.91
C VAL A 103 65.02 18.42 61.63
N ALA A 104 63.72 18.17 61.71
CA ALA A 104 62.79 18.50 60.65
C ALA A 104 62.48 20.01 60.67
N GLU A 105 62.09 20.60 59.55
CA GLU A 105 61.55 21.96 59.59
C GLU A 105 60.20 22.04 60.31
N GLY A 106 59.76 23.25 60.64
CA GLY A 106 58.64 23.52 61.54
C GLY A 106 58.85 23.04 62.99
N THR A 107 59.90 22.26 63.26
CA THR A 107 60.16 21.56 64.52
C THR A 107 61.26 22.25 65.33
N LEU A 108 61.05 22.41 66.64
CA LEU A 108 62.02 23.04 67.53
C LEU A 108 63.16 22.08 67.92
N LEU A 109 64.38 22.38 67.48
CA LEU A 109 65.62 21.84 68.04
C LEU A 109 66.02 22.66 69.27
N SER A 110 66.31 21.99 70.39
CA SER A 110 66.82 22.62 71.61
C SER A 110 67.79 21.70 72.34
N PHE A 111 68.91 22.25 72.82
CA PHE A 111 69.91 21.53 73.64
C PHE A 111 70.76 22.51 74.46
N THR A 112 71.47 22.01 75.47
CA THR A 112 72.45 22.76 76.26
C THR A 112 73.88 22.32 75.99
N ILE A 113 74.84 23.19 76.28
CA ILE A 113 76.28 22.89 76.24
C ILE A 113 76.92 23.02 77.64
N SER A 114 77.99 22.29 77.88
CA SER A 114 78.71 22.24 79.15
C SER A 114 80.22 22.14 78.94
N ALA A 115 80.99 22.61 79.91
CA ALA A 115 82.44 22.47 79.95
C ALA A 115 82.91 22.31 81.40
N THR A 116 84.12 21.76 81.55
CA THR A 116 84.84 21.63 82.83
C THR A 116 86.17 22.35 82.74
N ASP A 117 86.61 22.91 83.86
CA ASP A 117 87.88 23.58 84.04
C ASP A 117 88.66 22.92 85.18
N ALA A 118 89.99 23.06 85.20
CA ALA A 118 90.87 22.43 86.19
C ALA A 118 91.39 23.42 87.23
N ASP A 119 91.53 24.69 86.87
CA ASP A 119 92.31 25.71 87.57
C ASP A 119 91.74 26.07 88.96
N ALA A 120 92.62 26.54 89.86
CA ALA A 120 92.32 26.79 91.26
C ALA A 120 92.66 28.24 91.66
N PRO A 121 91.69 29.10 92.04
CA PRO A 121 90.26 28.84 92.23
C PRO A 121 89.48 28.82 90.91
N ASN A 122 88.44 27.98 90.87
CA ASN A 122 87.56 27.75 89.72
C ASN A 122 87.24 29.03 88.90
N GLN A 123 87.67 29.06 87.64
CA GLN A 123 87.44 30.19 86.74
C GLN A 123 85.96 30.33 86.32
N THR A 124 85.56 31.54 85.89
CA THR A 124 84.18 31.84 85.50
C THR A 124 83.95 31.59 84.02
N LEU A 125 83.53 30.37 83.67
CA LEU A 125 83.34 29.96 82.28
C LEU A 125 82.23 30.75 81.55
N VAL A 126 82.63 31.49 80.53
CA VAL A 126 81.77 32.25 79.61
C VAL A 126 81.54 31.44 78.34
N TYR A 127 80.27 31.26 77.95
CA TYR A 127 79.86 30.47 76.79
C TYR A 127 79.35 31.37 75.66
N SER A 128 79.62 31.02 74.42
CA SER A 128 79.15 31.73 73.23
C SER A 128 78.87 30.80 72.05
N ALA A 129 78.15 31.31 71.05
CA ALA A 129 77.88 30.61 69.80
C ALA A 129 77.97 31.58 68.62
N THR A 130 78.54 31.14 67.51
CA THR A 130 78.66 31.91 66.26
C THR A 130 78.23 31.07 65.06
N GLY A 131 77.90 31.73 63.94
CA GLY A 131 77.31 31.06 62.76
C GLY A 131 75.84 30.67 62.92
N LEU A 132 75.12 31.29 63.87
CA LEU A 132 73.68 31.05 64.09
C LEU A 132 72.87 31.35 62.83
N SER A 133 72.11 30.37 62.33
CA SER A 133 71.16 30.52 61.23
C SER A 133 70.03 31.50 61.59
N ALA A 134 69.35 32.08 60.60
CA ALA A 134 68.26 33.01 60.85
C ALA A 134 67.13 32.33 61.67
N GLY A 135 66.71 32.96 62.77
CA GLY A 135 65.75 32.39 63.74
C GLY A 135 66.36 31.47 64.80
N ALA A 136 67.65 31.12 64.70
CA ALA A 136 68.37 30.39 65.75
C ALA A 136 68.85 31.34 66.85
N ALA A 137 68.79 30.89 68.10
CA ALA A 137 69.23 31.65 69.26
C ALA A 137 70.11 30.80 70.19
N PHE A 138 71.06 31.46 70.86
CA PHE A 138 71.84 30.87 71.95
C PHE A 138 71.83 31.79 73.16
N ASN A 139 71.38 31.27 74.31
CA ASN A 139 71.41 31.97 75.58
C ASN A 139 72.64 31.54 76.38
N ALA A 140 73.64 32.42 76.46
CA ALA A 140 74.89 32.16 77.17
C ALA A 140 74.71 31.88 78.68
N ALA A 141 73.71 32.48 79.33
CA ALA A 141 73.47 32.33 80.76
C ALA A 141 72.84 30.97 81.11
N THR A 142 71.90 30.48 80.28
CA THR A 142 71.30 29.13 80.43
C THR A 142 72.05 28.06 79.62
N ARG A 143 73.08 28.46 78.87
CA ARG A 143 73.88 27.65 77.94
C ARG A 143 73.05 26.90 76.88
N THR A 144 71.87 27.44 76.54
CA THR A 144 70.85 26.76 75.71
C THR A 144 70.87 27.29 74.28
N PHE A 145 70.96 26.39 73.32
CA PHE A 145 70.65 26.64 71.91
C PHE A 145 69.18 26.31 71.63
N SER A 146 68.51 27.11 70.81
CA SER A 146 67.15 26.86 70.34
C SER A 146 66.94 27.36 68.91
N TRP A 147 66.38 26.55 68.03
CA TRP A 147 66.04 26.93 66.65
C TRP A 147 64.86 26.10 66.11
N THR A 148 63.90 26.76 65.48
CA THR A 148 62.88 26.13 64.63
C THR A 148 63.15 26.56 63.19
N PRO A 149 63.59 25.66 62.28
CA PRO A 149 63.73 26.00 60.87
C PRO A 149 62.37 26.23 60.22
N THR A 150 62.31 27.16 59.25
CA THR A 150 61.17 27.36 58.35
C THR A 150 61.36 26.60 57.04
N GLU A 151 60.30 26.39 56.24
CA GLU A 151 60.35 25.85 54.86
C GLU A 151 61.57 26.30 54.03
N ALA A 152 61.81 27.61 53.94
CA ALA A 152 62.94 28.17 53.18
C ALA A 152 64.33 27.91 53.82
N GLN A 153 64.41 27.00 54.78
CA GLN A 153 65.61 26.51 55.47
C GLN A 153 65.68 24.97 55.45
N GLY A 154 64.67 24.25 54.93
CA GLY A 154 64.77 22.86 54.48
C GLY A 154 65.21 22.75 53.00
N PRO A 155 65.68 21.56 52.57
CA PRO A 155 66.60 20.74 53.34
C PRO A 155 67.98 21.44 53.34
N SER A 156 68.63 21.54 54.49
CA SER A 156 69.91 22.28 54.59
C SER A 156 70.91 21.68 55.57
N THR A 157 72.14 22.20 55.55
CA THR A 157 73.22 21.78 56.45
C THR A 157 73.94 23.03 56.97
N ASN A 158 73.90 23.24 58.28
CA ASN A 158 74.27 24.47 58.95
C ASN A 158 75.41 24.17 59.93
N ASN A 159 76.54 24.86 59.83
CA ASN A 159 77.69 24.65 60.71
C ASN A 159 77.80 25.80 61.73
N LEU A 160 77.44 25.53 62.97
CA LEU A 160 77.46 26.49 64.08
C LEU A 160 78.68 26.22 64.97
N THR A 161 79.37 27.26 65.43
CA THR A 161 80.54 27.10 66.32
C THR A 161 80.16 27.48 67.74
N PHE A 162 80.18 26.51 68.65
CA PHE A 162 79.98 26.74 70.09
C PHE A 162 81.34 26.85 70.77
N SER A 163 81.49 27.83 71.68
CA SER A 163 82.77 28.15 72.32
C SER A 163 82.61 28.40 73.81
N VAL A 164 83.65 28.09 74.59
CA VAL A 164 83.77 28.38 76.01
C VAL A 164 85.14 28.97 76.33
N THR A 165 85.20 29.94 77.23
CA THR A 165 86.43 30.55 77.73
C THR A 165 86.37 30.74 79.24
N ASP A 166 87.53 30.58 79.87
CA ASP A 166 87.87 30.88 81.26
C ASP A 166 88.06 32.39 81.52
N GLY A 167 88.49 33.12 80.49
CA GLY A 167 88.93 34.52 80.53
C GLY A 167 90.30 34.76 79.86
N VAL A 168 91.03 33.69 79.51
CA VAL A 168 92.40 33.67 78.99
C VAL A 168 92.51 32.84 77.70
N VAL A 169 91.95 31.62 77.67
CA VAL A 169 91.96 30.68 76.55
C VAL A 169 90.53 30.32 76.13
N THR A 170 90.32 29.99 74.85
CA THR A 170 89.00 29.61 74.31
C THR A 170 89.05 28.26 73.63
N THR A 171 88.17 27.35 74.03
CA THR A 171 87.94 26.04 73.39
C THR A 171 86.62 26.09 72.61
N SER A 172 86.56 25.43 71.44
CA SER A 172 85.36 25.46 70.59
C SER A 172 85.13 24.15 69.82
N GLU A 173 83.87 23.93 69.44
CA GLU A 173 83.41 22.81 68.60
C GLU A 173 82.52 23.35 67.47
N VAL A 174 82.73 22.84 66.25
CA VAL A 174 81.84 23.09 65.11
C VAL A 174 80.79 21.98 65.05
N VAL A 175 79.54 22.35 65.29
CA VAL A 175 78.38 21.46 65.31
C VAL A 175 77.61 21.62 64.00
N THR A 176 77.55 20.54 63.23
CA THR A 176 76.69 20.45 62.04
C THR A 176 75.24 20.15 62.45
N ILE A 177 74.32 20.99 62.01
CA ILE A 177 72.87 20.82 62.14
C ILE A 177 72.27 20.61 60.75
N THR A 178 71.75 19.42 60.50
CA THR A 178 71.03 19.08 59.26
C THR A 178 69.53 19.35 59.44
N VAL A 179 68.95 20.10 58.51
CA VAL A 179 67.49 20.27 58.40
C VAL A 179 66.98 19.31 57.33
N THR A 180 65.95 18.52 57.64
CA THR A 180 65.30 17.58 56.71
C THR A 180 63.91 18.06 56.31
N GLU A 181 63.63 17.93 55.01
CA GLU A 181 62.34 18.27 54.38
C GLU A 181 61.14 17.54 55.01
N VAL A 182 59.98 18.20 55.07
CA VAL A 182 58.68 17.65 55.47
C VAL A 182 57.59 18.04 54.46
N ASN A 183 57.47 17.25 53.39
CA ASN A 183 56.53 17.45 52.29
C ASN A 183 55.11 17.87 52.73
N VAL A 184 54.66 19.02 52.22
CA VAL A 184 53.31 19.58 52.36
C VAL A 184 52.50 19.25 51.10
N ALA A 185 51.22 18.90 51.25
CA ALA A 185 50.40 18.50 50.11
C ALA A 185 50.05 19.71 49.19
N PRO A 186 50.05 19.55 47.86
CA PRO A 186 49.74 20.64 46.93
C PRO A 186 48.32 21.18 47.10
N VAL A 187 48.19 22.50 47.10
CA VAL A 187 46.91 23.21 47.25
C VAL A 187 46.30 23.49 45.89
N LEU A 188 45.26 22.73 45.53
CA LEU A 188 44.47 22.94 44.31
C LEU A 188 43.66 24.26 44.42
N THR A 189 43.69 25.07 43.36
CA THR A 189 42.86 26.28 43.26
C THR A 189 41.41 25.86 42.99
N ALA A 190 40.48 26.34 43.83
CA ALA A 190 39.07 25.96 43.75
C ALA A 190 38.47 26.18 42.36
N ILE A 191 37.98 25.11 41.74
CA ILE A 191 37.45 25.10 40.38
C ILE A 191 35.98 25.53 40.39
N GLY A 192 35.19 24.96 41.30
CA GLY A 192 33.75 25.20 41.45
C GLY A 192 32.88 24.64 40.32
N PRO A 193 31.56 24.52 40.52
CA PRO A 193 30.64 23.95 39.53
C PRO A 193 30.63 24.71 38.20
N LYS A 194 30.13 24.06 37.15
CA LYS A 194 30.01 24.60 35.79
C LYS A 194 28.63 24.28 35.22
N THR A 195 28.16 25.13 34.32
CA THR A 195 26.96 24.88 33.50
C THR A 195 27.32 25.10 32.04
N VAL A 196 26.82 24.25 31.16
CA VAL A 196 26.99 24.36 29.71
C VAL A 196 25.72 23.90 29.01
N ALA A 197 25.39 24.51 27.88
CA ALA A 197 24.31 24.05 27.01
C ALA A 197 24.84 22.96 26.07
N GLU A 198 24.03 21.98 25.65
CA GLU A 198 24.52 21.00 24.67
C GLU A 198 24.84 21.63 23.31
N GLY A 199 25.58 20.89 22.48
CA GLY A 199 26.21 21.41 21.26
C GLY A 199 27.30 22.47 21.50
N THR A 200 27.45 22.98 22.74
CA THR A 200 28.33 24.09 23.09
C THR A 200 29.59 23.61 23.82
N LEU A 201 30.74 24.18 23.48
CA LEU A 201 32.03 23.83 24.09
C LEU A 201 32.21 24.49 25.47
N LEU A 202 32.30 23.68 26.52
CA LEU A 202 32.88 24.06 27.80
C LEU A 202 34.40 23.86 27.77
N SER A 203 35.17 24.86 28.20
CA SER A 203 36.62 24.77 28.34
C SER A 203 37.12 25.60 29.52
N PHE A 204 38.03 25.04 30.32
CA PHE A 204 38.69 25.75 31.43
C PHE A 204 40.03 25.11 31.80
N THR A 205 40.89 25.84 32.52
CA THR A 205 42.16 25.34 33.07
C THR A 205 42.14 25.22 34.58
N ILE A 206 42.88 24.26 35.13
CA ILE A 206 43.08 24.10 36.58
C ILE A 206 44.51 24.50 37.00
N SER A 207 44.68 24.91 38.25
CA SER A 207 45.96 25.35 38.83
C SER A 207 46.10 24.88 40.27
N ALA A 208 47.33 24.73 40.73
CA ALA A 208 47.67 24.46 42.12
C ALA A 208 48.98 25.16 42.49
N THR A 209 49.20 25.34 43.78
CA THR A 209 50.44 25.84 44.38
C THR A 209 50.98 24.84 45.38
N ASP A 210 52.29 24.73 45.44
CA ASP A 210 53.01 23.92 46.43
C ASP A 210 53.87 24.81 47.32
N ALA A 211 54.24 24.33 48.51
CA ALA A 211 55.04 25.07 49.49
C ALA A 211 56.50 24.58 49.55
N ASP A 212 56.74 23.31 49.21
CA ASP A 212 57.99 22.58 49.43
C ASP A 212 59.19 23.21 48.70
N ALA A 213 60.39 23.02 49.26
CA ALA A 213 61.61 23.73 48.85
C ALA A 213 62.82 22.77 48.79
N PRO A 214 63.09 22.11 47.64
CA PRO A 214 62.90 22.65 46.30
C PRO A 214 61.54 22.32 45.68
N THR A 215 60.97 23.32 44.97
CA THR A 215 59.65 23.26 44.34
C THR A 215 59.41 21.98 43.54
N GLN A 216 58.44 21.18 43.98
CA GLN A 216 58.11 19.89 43.38
C GLN A 216 57.38 20.01 42.02
N ALA A 217 57.41 18.94 41.23
CA ALA A 217 56.91 18.93 39.85
C ALA A 217 55.44 18.47 39.77
N LEU A 218 54.50 19.41 39.95
CA LEU A 218 53.07 19.09 40.04
C LEU A 218 52.49 18.40 38.79
N VAL A 219 52.00 17.18 38.99
CA VAL A 219 51.30 16.35 38.00
C VAL A 219 49.79 16.47 38.20
N TYR A 220 49.06 16.78 37.12
CA TYR A 220 47.61 16.99 37.12
C TYR A 220 46.89 15.82 36.44
N SER A 221 45.70 15.47 36.93
CA SER A 221 44.85 14.42 36.34
C SER A 221 43.36 14.73 36.52
N ALA A 222 42.52 14.01 35.78
CA ALA A 222 41.07 14.09 35.89
C ALA A 222 40.44 12.71 35.68
N THR A 223 39.35 12.44 36.39
CA THR A 223 38.60 11.17 36.33
C THR A 223 37.09 11.44 36.34
N GLY A 224 36.30 10.45 35.90
CA GLY A 224 34.84 10.63 35.70
C GLY A 224 34.48 11.41 34.43
N LEU A 225 35.41 11.55 33.48
CA LEU A 225 35.19 12.28 32.22
C LEU A 225 34.06 11.64 31.39
N PRO A 226 33.02 12.41 30.99
CA PRO A 226 31.99 11.94 30.05
C PRO A 226 32.55 11.58 28.68
N ALA A 227 31.78 10.84 27.87
CA ALA A 227 32.15 10.57 26.49
C ALA A 227 32.32 11.88 25.70
N GLY A 228 33.44 12.03 24.99
CA GLY A 228 33.81 13.26 24.28
C GLY A 228 34.48 14.34 25.14
N ALA A 229 34.54 14.18 26.47
CA ALA A 229 35.28 15.07 27.35
C ALA A 229 36.77 14.70 27.39
N VAL A 230 37.64 15.71 27.38
CA VAL A 230 39.10 15.55 27.37
C VAL A 230 39.72 16.40 28.46
N PHE A 231 40.71 15.86 29.17
CA PHE A 231 41.61 16.63 30.04
C PHE A 231 43.06 16.46 29.58
N ASN A 232 43.70 17.55 29.21
CA ASN A 232 45.12 17.59 28.87
C ASN A 232 45.93 17.98 30.11
N ALA A 233 46.61 17.01 30.73
CA ALA A 233 47.43 17.22 31.93
C ALA A 233 48.59 18.21 31.74
N ALA A 234 49.17 18.30 30.53
CA ALA A 234 50.30 19.18 30.24
C ALA A 234 49.88 20.65 30.10
N THR A 235 48.74 20.92 29.47
CA THR A 235 48.16 22.28 29.39
C THR A 235 47.18 22.58 30.52
N ARG A 236 46.94 21.61 31.42
CA ARG A 236 45.99 21.64 32.54
C ARG A 236 44.55 21.98 32.12
N THR A 237 44.20 21.70 30.87
CA THR A 237 42.94 22.15 30.24
C THR A 237 41.93 21.03 30.18
N PHE A 238 40.72 21.27 30.68
CA PHE A 238 39.52 20.48 30.40
C PHE A 238 38.79 21.07 29.19
N SER A 239 38.30 20.21 28.28
CA SER A 239 37.41 20.60 27.19
C SER A 239 36.36 19.53 26.91
N TRP A 240 35.09 19.93 26.77
CA TRP A 240 33.97 19.04 26.44
C TRP A 240 32.86 19.80 25.72
N THR A 241 32.35 19.23 24.63
CA THR A 241 31.10 19.63 23.99
C THR A 241 30.09 18.51 24.22
N PRO A 242 29.04 18.69 25.04
CA PRO A 242 28.00 17.68 25.20
C PRO A 242 27.21 17.49 23.91
N THR A 243 26.83 16.26 23.61
CA THR A 243 25.84 15.94 22.55
C THR A 243 24.43 15.89 23.13
N GLU A 244 23.41 15.89 22.26
CA GLU A 244 22.00 15.71 22.62
C GLU A 244 21.74 14.60 23.66
N ALA A 245 22.33 13.42 23.42
CA ALA A 245 22.21 12.26 24.31
C ALA A 245 22.97 12.41 25.64
N GLN A 246 23.43 13.63 25.96
CA GLN A 246 24.08 14.04 27.20
C GLN A 246 23.38 15.26 27.83
N GLY A 247 22.34 15.84 27.21
CA GLY A 247 21.40 16.78 27.82
C GLY A 247 20.11 16.11 28.32
N PRO A 248 19.38 16.74 29.25
CA PRO A 248 19.93 17.54 30.35
C PRO A 248 20.56 16.57 31.36
N SER A 249 21.75 16.89 31.89
CA SER A 249 22.44 15.97 32.80
C SER A 249 23.25 16.68 33.88
N THR A 250 23.73 15.91 34.85
CA THR A 250 24.58 16.40 35.95
C THR A 250 25.72 15.42 36.15
N ASN A 251 26.94 15.87 35.86
CA ASN A 251 28.13 15.04 35.75
C ASN A 251 29.14 15.46 36.83
N ASN A 252 29.62 14.52 37.64
CA ASN A 252 30.61 14.81 38.69
C ASN A 252 31.98 14.29 38.24
N LEU A 253 32.90 15.22 37.98
CA LEU A 253 34.27 14.93 37.54
C LEU A 253 35.24 15.23 38.68
N THR A 254 36.18 14.33 38.95
CA THR A 254 37.21 14.57 39.98
C THR A 254 38.49 15.03 39.32
N PHE A 255 38.92 16.26 39.62
CA PHE A 255 40.21 16.81 39.21
C PHE A 255 41.21 16.70 40.36
N SER A 256 42.43 16.26 40.07
CA SER A 256 43.45 15.96 41.08
C SER A 256 44.82 16.52 40.69
N VAL A 257 45.61 16.85 41.71
CA VAL A 257 47.02 17.28 41.58
C VAL A 257 47.88 16.53 42.60
N THR A 258 49.09 16.16 42.22
CA THR A 258 50.08 15.52 43.09
C THR A 258 51.49 16.09 42.83
N ASP A 259 52.25 16.20 43.91
CA ASP A 259 53.69 16.48 43.98
C ASP A 259 54.56 15.26 43.59
N GLY A 260 54.03 14.05 43.79
CA GLY A 260 54.73 12.76 43.69
C GLY A 260 54.61 11.88 44.94
N VAL A 261 54.08 12.42 46.05
CA VAL A 261 53.97 11.81 47.39
C VAL A 261 52.53 11.87 47.93
N VAL A 262 51.87 13.03 47.83
CA VAL A 262 50.49 13.29 48.30
C VAL A 262 49.61 13.77 47.14
N THR A 263 48.30 13.54 47.21
CA THR A 263 47.35 13.96 46.17
C THR A 263 46.20 14.76 46.78
N THR A 264 45.94 15.95 46.22
CA THR A 264 44.78 16.79 46.52
C THR A 264 43.78 16.73 45.37
N SER A 265 42.48 16.74 45.65
CA SER A 265 41.45 16.65 44.61
C SER A 265 40.17 17.42 44.93
N GLU A 266 39.45 17.84 43.88
CA GLU A 266 38.14 18.49 43.94
C GLU A 266 37.16 17.75 43.02
N VAL A 267 35.93 17.53 43.51
CA VAL A 267 34.81 17.02 42.71
C VAL A 267 34.03 18.20 42.15
N VAL A 268 34.05 18.34 40.83
CA VAL A 268 33.40 19.41 40.07
C VAL A 268 32.14 18.89 39.41
N THR A 269 30.99 19.45 39.81
CA THR A 269 29.72 19.20 39.14
C THR A 269 29.59 20.06 37.88
N ILE A 270 29.35 19.41 36.73
CA ILE A 270 29.04 20.02 35.44
C ILE A 270 27.60 19.68 35.06
N THR A 271 26.74 20.69 35.03
CA THR A 271 25.35 20.57 34.58
C THR A 271 25.26 20.86 33.07
N VAL A 272 24.66 19.93 32.33
CA VAL A 272 24.26 20.15 30.92
C VAL A 272 22.80 20.59 30.90
N THR A 273 22.51 21.69 30.21
CA THR A 273 21.14 22.22 30.04
C THR A 273 20.63 22.01 28.62
N GLU A 274 19.37 21.58 28.51
CA GLU A 274 18.64 21.34 27.27
C GLU A 274 18.59 22.57 26.33
N VAL A 275 18.68 22.33 25.02
CA VAL A 275 18.52 23.31 23.94
C VAL A 275 17.57 22.77 22.87
N ASN A 276 16.27 22.90 23.15
CA ASN A 276 15.15 22.49 22.30
C ASN A 276 15.42 22.72 20.79
N GLN A 277 15.48 21.63 20.03
CA GLN A 277 15.56 21.62 18.58
C GLN A 277 14.15 21.65 17.96
N ALA A 278 14.02 22.17 16.75
CA ALA A 278 12.71 22.19 16.09
C ALA A 278 12.36 20.80 15.53
N PRO A 279 11.11 20.30 15.74
CA PRO A 279 10.69 19.00 15.27
C PRO A 279 10.74 18.90 13.75
N VAL A 280 11.12 17.74 13.20
CA VAL A 280 11.32 17.54 11.76
C VAL A 280 10.14 16.78 11.15
N LEU A 281 9.45 17.38 10.17
CA LEU A 281 8.47 16.68 9.32
C LEU A 281 9.17 15.87 8.22
N GLN A 282 8.78 14.59 8.11
CA GLN A 282 9.14 13.75 6.96
C GLN A 282 8.56 14.30 5.64
N PRO A 283 9.17 14.03 4.47
CA PRO A 283 8.66 14.52 3.18
C PRO A 283 7.28 13.95 2.80
N ILE A 284 6.29 14.84 2.68
CA ILE A 284 4.92 14.58 2.21
C ILE A 284 4.87 14.93 0.72
N THR A 285 4.84 13.90 -0.13
CA THR A 285 4.63 14.09 -1.57
C THR A 285 3.24 14.62 -1.88
N SER A 286 3.10 15.41 -2.95
CA SER A 286 1.80 15.77 -3.53
C SER A 286 0.93 14.53 -3.77
N LYS A 287 -0.38 14.69 -3.61
CA LYS A 287 -1.39 13.62 -3.70
C LYS A 287 -2.35 13.87 -4.85
N THR A 288 -3.02 12.81 -5.28
CA THR A 288 -4.14 12.87 -6.22
C THR A 288 -5.27 12.02 -5.67
N VAL A 289 -6.51 12.50 -5.76
CA VAL A 289 -7.71 11.79 -5.30
C VAL A 289 -8.90 12.17 -6.17
N ASN A 290 -9.84 11.25 -6.37
CA ASN A 290 -11.12 11.55 -7.02
C ASN A 290 -12.05 12.30 -6.04
N GLU A 291 -12.93 13.18 -6.50
CA GLU A 291 -13.95 13.74 -5.61
C GLU A 291 -14.90 12.66 -5.05
N GLY A 292 -15.55 12.97 -3.93
CA GLY A 292 -16.33 12.03 -3.13
C GLY A 292 -15.51 10.91 -2.47
N SER A 293 -14.23 10.74 -2.80
CA SER A 293 -13.36 9.68 -2.29
C SER A 293 -12.52 10.17 -1.10
N LEU A 294 -12.41 9.35 -0.06
CA LEU A 294 -11.60 9.69 1.12
C LEU A 294 -10.10 9.60 0.82
N LEU A 295 -9.40 10.74 0.87
CA LEU A 295 -7.95 10.78 1.02
C LEU A 295 -7.59 10.63 2.50
N THR A 296 -6.70 9.67 2.80
CA THR A 296 -6.13 9.49 4.14
C THR A 296 -4.65 9.14 4.04
N PHE A 297 -3.82 9.72 4.92
CA PHE A 297 -2.42 9.37 5.10
C PHE A 297 -1.91 9.90 6.46
N THR A 298 -0.81 9.36 6.96
CA THR A 298 -0.17 9.85 8.19
C THR A 298 0.99 10.77 7.87
N ALA A 299 0.96 12.00 8.36
CA ALA A 299 2.15 12.85 8.45
C ALA A 299 3.01 12.38 9.64
N ALA A 300 4.29 12.12 9.40
CA ALA A 300 5.23 11.70 10.42
C ALA A 300 6.20 12.84 10.75
N GLY A 301 6.24 13.23 12.01
CA GLY A 301 7.27 14.08 12.60
C GLY A 301 8.19 13.28 13.52
N SER A 302 9.40 13.79 13.74
CA SER A 302 10.36 13.26 14.71
C SER A 302 11.05 14.41 15.44
N ASP A 303 11.27 14.22 16.74
CA ASP A 303 12.03 15.16 17.58
C ASP A 303 13.40 14.56 17.97
N ALA A 304 14.33 15.42 18.36
CA ALA A 304 15.68 15.05 18.81
C ALA A 304 15.84 15.20 20.34
N ASP A 305 15.16 16.18 20.94
CA ASP A 305 15.18 16.57 22.36
C ASP A 305 15.07 15.36 23.31
N GLN A 306 15.69 15.46 24.50
CA GLN A 306 15.68 14.41 25.51
C GLN A 306 15.22 14.95 26.88
N PRO A 307 14.06 14.54 27.43
CA PRO A 307 13.18 13.48 26.94
C PRO A 307 12.37 13.90 25.72
N ALA A 308 12.13 12.95 24.82
CA ALA A 308 11.39 13.16 23.57
C ALA A 308 10.04 13.87 23.79
N GLN A 309 9.88 15.00 23.10
CA GLN A 309 8.76 15.93 23.27
C GLN A 309 7.45 15.41 22.64
N ILE A 310 6.31 15.95 23.09
CA ILE A 310 4.98 15.53 22.61
C ILE A 310 4.60 16.28 21.33
N LEU A 311 4.86 15.66 20.19
CA LEU A 311 4.51 16.20 18.88
C LEU A 311 2.99 16.35 18.69
N THR A 312 2.57 17.57 18.40
CA THR A 312 1.20 17.98 18.13
C THR A 312 1.08 18.46 16.67
N TYR A 313 0.19 17.84 15.90
CA TYR A 313 -0.03 18.13 14.47
C TYR A 313 -1.20 19.08 14.24
N SER A 314 -1.10 19.96 13.24
CA SER A 314 -2.19 20.85 12.83
C SER A 314 -2.18 21.13 11.31
N LEU A 315 -3.28 21.72 10.84
CA LEU A 315 -3.37 22.31 9.49
C LEU A 315 -3.25 23.83 9.61
N ALA A 316 -2.48 24.44 8.71
CA ALA A 316 -2.40 25.89 8.64
C ALA A 316 -3.71 26.51 8.12
N SER A 317 -3.85 27.82 8.29
CA SER A 317 -4.95 28.59 7.68
C SER A 317 -4.93 28.47 6.15
N GLY A 318 -6.11 28.32 5.55
CA GLY A 318 -6.27 28.09 4.11
C GLY A 318 -6.36 26.62 3.69
N ALA A 319 -6.27 25.66 4.62
CA ALA A 319 -6.58 24.26 4.34
C ALA A 319 -8.02 24.08 3.80
N PRO A 320 -8.28 23.09 2.93
CA PRO A 320 -9.59 22.88 2.31
C PRO A 320 -10.72 22.62 3.31
N SER A 321 -11.95 23.00 2.93
CA SER A 321 -13.14 22.69 3.72
C SER A 321 -13.29 21.18 3.90
N GLY A 322 -13.58 20.75 5.13
CA GLY A 322 -13.68 19.33 5.51
C GLY A 322 -12.35 18.60 5.65
N ALA A 323 -11.20 19.23 5.42
CA ALA A 323 -9.89 18.63 5.70
C ALA A 323 -9.60 18.67 7.21
N ALA A 324 -9.07 17.58 7.75
CA ALA A 324 -8.73 17.44 9.16
C ALA A 324 -7.37 16.74 9.34
N ILE A 325 -6.76 16.93 10.50
CA ILE A 325 -5.61 16.13 10.94
C ILE A 325 -5.77 15.78 12.43
N MET A 326 -5.50 14.53 12.78
CA MET A 326 -5.56 14.08 14.17
C MET A 326 -4.30 14.53 14.91
N ALA A 327 -4.46 15.50 15.80
CA ALA A 327 -3.35 16.23 16.43
C ALA A 327 -2.35 15.37 17.20
N THR A 328 -2.72 14.16 17.65
CA THR A 328 -1.85 13.24 18.40
C THR A 328 -1.20 12.13 17.55
N THR A 329 -1.58 11.98 16.28
CA THR A 329 -1.13 10.86 15.43
C THR A 329 -0.69 11.27 14.03
N GLY A 330 -0.93 12.52 13.62
CA GLY A 330 -0.60 13.02 12.28
C GLY A 330 -1.49 12.47 11.16
N VAL A 331 -2.53 11.68 11.47
CA VAL A 331 -3.46 11.13 10.48
C VAL A 331 -4.28 12.26 9.86
N PHE A 332 -3.99 12.59 8.61
CA PHE A 332 -4.74 13.51 7.77
C PHE A 332 -5.93 12.78 7.15
N THR A 333 -7.11 13.41 7.14
CA THR A 333 -8.30 12.94 6.40
C THR A 333 -8.95 14.08 5.65
N TRP A 334 -9.36 13.81 4.40
CA TRP A 334 -10.17 14.73 3.61
C TRP A 334 -10.99 13.97 2.57
N THR A 335 -12.28 14.24 2.49
CA THR A 335 -13.13 13.83 1.37
C THR A 335 -13.51 15.09 0.59
N PRO A 336 -12.84 15.40 -0.54
CA PRO A 336 -13.23 16.52 -1.38
C PRO A 336 -14.64 16.34 -1.92
N THR A 337 -15.54 17.23 -1.52
CA THR A 337 -16.71 17.62 -2.32
C THR A 337 -16.25 18.67 -3.33
N ASP A 338 -16.60 18.54 -4.62
CA ASP A 338 -16.12 19.52 -5.61
C ASP A 338 -16.53 20.95 -5.26
N GLY A 339 -15.65 21.90 -5.61
CA GLY A 339 -15.81 23.33 -5.40
C GLY A 339 -14.93 24.09 -6.40
N PRO A 340 -15.40 25.26 -6.86
CA PRO A 340 -15.34 25.74 -8.24
C PRO A 340 -14.06 25.39 -9.02
N GLY A 341 -14.10 24.20 -9.66
CA GLY A 341 -13.08 23.70 -10.57
C GLY A 341 -12.09 22.73 -9.91
N ALA A 342 -12.22 21.45 -10.24
CA ALA A 342 -11.27 20.39 -9.89
C ALA A 342 -9.82 20.81 -10.18
N GLY A 343 -9.05 21.07 -9.12
CA GLY A 343 -7.79 21.79 -9.21
C GLY A 343 -6.78 21.44 -8.11
N PRO A 344 -5.61 22.12 -8.11
CA PRO A 344 -4.54 21.90 -7.13
C PRO A 344 -4.82 22.64 -5.81
N TYR A 345 -5.23 21.90 -4.78
CA TYR A 345 -5.38 22.43 -3.42
C TYR A 345 -4.02 22.42 -2.71
N SER A 346 -3.55 23.61 -2.32
CA SER A 346 -2.35 23.75 -1.49
C SER A 346 -2.68 23.44 -0.04
N VAL A 347 -2.04 22.43 0.54
CA VAL A 347 -2.21 22.04 1.96
C VAL A 347 -0.89 22.17 2.69
N THR A 348 -0.92 22.86 3.83
CA THR A 348 0.23 22.98 4.73
C THR A 348 -0.09 22.26 6.04
N ILE A 349 0.66 21.19 6.31
CA ILE A 349 0.67 20.50 7.61
C ILE A 349 1.76 21.13 8.47
N GLN A 350 1.48 21.28 9.76
CA GLN A 350 2.43 21.76 10.77
C GLN A 350 2.58 20.71 11.88
N VAL A 351 3.74 20.70 12.54
CA VAL A 351 3.99 19.94 13.78
C VAL A 351 4.74 20.83 14.78
N THR A 352 4.37 20.73 16.05
CA THR A 352 4.99 21.46 17.15
C THR A 352 5.21 20.53 18.35
N ASP A 353 6.35 20.72 18.99
CA ASP A 353 6.81 20.22 20.29
C ASP A 353 6.17 20.97 21.49
N GLY A 354 5.61 22.16 21.25
CA GLY A 354 5.13 23.12 22.25
C GLY A 354 5.94 24.42 22.35
N VAL A 355 7.07 24.54 21.63
CA VAL A 355 8.03 25.66 21.66
C VAL A 355 8.37 26.16 20.25
N ALA A 356 8.80 25.26 19.36
CA ALA A 356 9.07 25.51 17.96
C ALA A 356 7.95 24.95 17.06
N THR A 357 8.06 25.11 15.74
CA THR A 357 7.11 24.54 14.77
C THR A 357 7.78 24.34 13.44
N ALA A 358 7.71 23.13 12.88
CA ALA A 358 7.98 22.90 11.47
C ALA A 358 6.67 22.85 10.69
N SER A 359 6.75 23.20 9.40
CA SER A 359 5.63 23.13 8.48
C SER A 359 6.09 22.68 7.09
N GLN A 360 5.17 22.09 6.35
CA GLN A 360 5.45 21.60 5.01
C GLN A 360 4.21 21.71 4.12
N THR A 361 4.39 22.30 2.94
CA THR A 361 3.32 22.55 1.98
C THR A 361 3.43 21.57 0.81
N PHE A 362 2.32 20.93 0.46
CA PHE A 362 2.20 20.00 -0.67
C PHE A 362 0.88 20.28 -1.42
N VAL A 363 0.74 19.71 -2.61
CA VAL A 363 -0.47 19.89 -3.45
C VAL A 363 -1.31 18.62 -3.43
N ILE A 364 -2.63 18.77 -3.32
CA ILE A 364 -3.60 17.70 -3.58
C ILE A 364 -4.35 18.07 -4.86
N THR A 365 -4.20 17.27 -5.91
CA THR A 365 -5.01 17.40 -7.13
C THR A 365 -6.28 16.59 -6.99
N VAL A 366 -7.44 17.25 -7.05
CA VAL A 366 -8.74 16.57 -7.13
C VAL A 366 -9.03 16.22 -8.60
N LEU A 367 -9.54 15.02 -8.85
CA LEU A 367 -9.98 14.56 -10.16
C LEU A 367 -11.51 14.46 -10.22
N ASN A 368 -12.07 15.04 -11.27
CA ASN A 368 -13.49 14.95 -11.62
C ASN A 368 -13.90 13.50 -11.91
N VAL A 369 -15.07 13.11 -11.41
CA VAL A 369 -15.73 11.83 -11.60
C VAL A 369 -16.91 12.05 -12.55
N ALA A 370 -17.09 11.18 -13.53
CA ALA A 370 -18.21 11.31 -14.46
C ALA A 370 -19.56 11.04 -13.75
N PRO A 371 -20.64 11.72 -14.15
CA PRO A 371 -21.96 11.52 -13.55
C PRO A 371 -22.44 10.08 -13.65
N THR A 372 -23.27 9.66 -12.71
CA THR A 372 -23.97 8.37 -12.73
C THR A 372 -25.32 8.49 -13.44
N ALA A 373 -25.71 7.41 -14.12
CA ALA A 373 -26.97 7.33 -14.85
C ALA A 373 -27.54 5.91 -14.82
N THR A 374 -28.87 5.80 -14.79
CA THR A 374 -29.62 4.60 -15.16
C THR A 374 -30.69 4.98 -16.18
N VAL A 375 -31.12 4.03 -17.01
CA VAL A 375 -32.20 4.25 -17.99
C VAL A 375 -33.18 3.08 -17.98
N THR A 376 -34.46 3.41 -18.03
CA THR A 376 -35.60 2.49 -18.05
C THR A 376 -36.39 2.73 -19.34
N VAL A 377 -36.54 1.66 -20.12
CA VAL A 377 -37.31 1.63 -21.37
C VAL A 377 -38.47 0.63 -21.22
N PRO A 378 -39.57 0.78 -21.98
CA PRO A 378 -40.54 -0.31 -22.19
C PRO A 378 -39.88 -1.55 -22.80
N ALA A 379 -40.46 -2.73 -22.58
CA ALA A 379 -39.96 -3.98 -23.18
C ALA A 379 -40.24 -4.01 -24.70
N SER A 380 -41.50 -3.78 -25.07
CA SER A 380 -41.94 -3.53 -26.45
C SER A 380 -42.86 -2.30 -26.51
N ALA A 381 -43.14 -1.83 -27.72
CA ALA A 381 -43.94 -0.64 -28.00
C ALA A 381 -44.68 -0.77 -29.34
N VAL A 382 -45.78 -0.04 -29.51
CA VAL A 382 -46.54 0.01 -30.77
C VAL A 382 -46.16 1.28 -31.56
N ALA A 383 -45.90 1.15 -32.85
CA ALA A 383 -45.61 2.30 -33.73
C ALA A 383 -46.77 3.31 -33.72
N GLY A 384 -46.45 4.61 -33.66
CA GLY A 384 -47.44 5.69 -33.57
C GLY A 384 -48.05 5.91 -32.18
N VAL A 385 -47.55 5.24 -31.13
CA VAL A 385 -47.95 5.50 -29.72
C VAL A 385 -46.87 6.30 -29.00
N ASP A 386 -47.27 7.27 -28.18
CA ASP A 386 -46.36 8.06 -27.34
C ASP A 386 -45.83 7.23 -26.16
N LEU A 387 -44.52 7.06 -26.09
CA LEU A 387 -43.84 6.27 -25.05
C LEU A 387 -43.18 7.20 -24.04
N SER A 388 -43.31 6.87 -22.76
CA SER A 388 -42.59 7.56 -21.67
C SER A 388 -41.29 6.84 -21.32
N PHE A 389 -40.19 7.58 -21.36
CA PHE A 389 -38.86 7.13 -20.96
C PHE A 389 -38.46 7.77 -19.63
N SER A 390 -37.71 7.04 -18.81
CA SER A 390 -37.20 7.55 -17.54
C SER A 390 -35.79 7.08 -17.25
N GLY A 391 -35.06 7.85 -16.43
CA GLY A 391 -33.76 7.48 -15.93
C GLY A 391 -33.47 8.19 -14.61
N VAL A 392 -32.54 7.66 -13.82
CA VAL A 392 -32.09 8.32 -12.58
C VAL A 392 -30.66 8.79 -12.79
N ILE A 393 -30.40 10.07 -12.56
CA ILE A 393 -29.09 10.69 -12.69
C ILE A 393 -28.58 11.19 -11.34
N GLY A 394 -27.28 11.10 -11.09
CA GLY A 394 -26.69 11.53 -9.83
C GLY A 394 -25.20 11.84 -9.99
N ASP A 395 -24.65 12.63 -9.09
CA ASP A 395 -23.23 12.99 -9.12
C ASP A 395 -22.67 13.15 -7.70
N VAL A 396 -21.38 12.81 -7.54
CA VAL A 396 -20.58 13.00 -6.32
C VAL A 396 -19.97 14.40 -6.26
N GLY A 397 -19.70 15.02 -7.41
CA GLY A 397 -19.41 16.45 -7.51
C GLY A 397 -20.68 17.23 -7.19
N LEU A 398 -20.92 17.58 -5.92
CA LEU A 398 -22.19 18.23 -5.52
C LEU A 398 -22.34 19.67 -6.03
N SER A 399 -21.23 20.31 -6.41
CA SER A 399 -21.24 21.64 -7.05
C SER A 399 -21.68 21.61 -8.52
N ASP A 400 -21.67 20.45 -9.18
CA ASP A 400 -21.90 20.37 -10.62
C ASP A 400 -23.34 20.65 -11.05
N THR A 401 -23.45 21.31 -12.20
CA THR A 401 -24.68 21.40 -12.98
C THR A 401 -24.72 20.26 -13.99
N LEU A 402 -25.74 19.40 -13.91
CA LEU A 402 -25.90 18.30 -14.84
C LEU A 402 -26.67 18.72 -16.10
N GLN A 403 -26.30 18.14 -17.23
CA GLN A 403 -27.03 18.20 -18.50
C GLN A 403 -27.34 16.79 -18.99
N VAL A 404 -28.51 16.58 -19.59
CA VAL A 404 -28.93 15.29 -20.18
C VAL A 404 -29.27 15.42 -21.65
N SER A 405 -28.92 14.39 -22.42
CA SER A 405 -29.29 14.19 -23.83
C SER A 405 -29.88 12.79 -23.98
N TRP A 406 -30.93 12.66 -24.78
CA TRP A 406 -31.56 11.39 -25.14
C TRP A 406 -31.38 11.16 -26.64
N ASN A 407 -30.87 9.99 -27.02
CA ASN A 407 -30.89 9.51 -28.41
C ASN A 407 -31.82 8.30 -28.46
N PHE A 408 -32.82 8.32 -29.33
CA PHE A 408 -33.84 7.26 -29.42
C PHE A 408 -33.47 6.15 -30.41
N GLY A 409 -32.36 6.30 -31.16
CA GLY A 409 -31.86 5.27 -32.08
C GLY A 409 -32.52 5.25 -33.46
N ASP A 410 -33.59 6.02 -33.67
CA ASP A 410 -34.30 6.23 -34.95
C ASP A 410 -33.77 7.44 -35.75
N GLY A 411 -32.72 8.09 -35.26
CA GLY A 411 -32.18 9.35 -35.78
C GLY A 411 -32.61 10.58 -34.99
N VAL A 412 -33.58 10.48 -34.09
CA VAL A 412 -33.96 11.59 -33.18
C VAL A 412 -33.02 11.61 -31.97
N THR A 413 -32.39 12.76 -31.75
CA THR A 413 -31.58 13.03 -30.55
C THR A 413 -31.92 14.40 -29.98
N LEU A 414 -32.28 14.44 -28.71
CA LEU A 414 -32.52 15.67 -27.96
C LEU A 414 -31.18 16.32 -27.58
N PRO A 415 -31.04 17.66 -27.68
CA PRO A 415 -29.82 18.36 -27.27
C PRO A 415 -29.60 18.23 -25.75
N PHE A 416 -28.39 18.53 -25.29
CA PHE A 416 -28.10 18.61 -23.86
C PHE A 416 -28.92 19.73 -23.18
N LEU A 417 -29.83 19.34 -22.29
CA LEU A 417 -30.67 20.22 -21.49
C LEU A 417 -30.29 20.10 -20.01
N ALA A 418 -30.32 21.21 -19.27
CA ALA A 418 -29.99 21.20 -17.84
C ALA A 418 -31.01 20.38 -17.03
N ALA A 419 -30.51 19.56 -16.09
CA ALA A 419 -31.31 18.67 -15.27
C ALA A 419 -30.90 18.70 -13.79
N ALA A 420 -31.85 18.42 -12.91
CA ALA A 420 -31.57 18.17 -11.50
C ALA A 420 -31.17 16.71 -11.27
N ARG A 421 -30.39 16.45 -10.21
CA ARG A 421 -30.11 15.09 -9.72
C ARG A 421 -31.43 14.42 -9.29
N GLY A 422 -31.57 13.12 -9.55
CA GLY A 422 -32.82 12.36 -9.37
C GLY A 422 -33.39 11.88 -10.69
N THR A 423 -34.71 11.72 -10.76
CA THR A 423 -35.41 11.18 -11.95
C THR A 423 -35.52 12.22 -13.06
N VAL A 424 -35.05 11.88 -14.25
CA VAL A 424 -35.36 12.58 -15.51
C VAL A 424 -36.35 11.75 -16.33
N THR A 425 -37.26 12.42 -17.04
CA THR A 425 -38.23 11.78 -17.93
C THR A 425 -38.28 12.50 -19.28
N THR A 426 -38.72 11.78 -20.31
CA THR A 426 -39.02 12.34 -21.63
C THR A 426 -40.06 11.47 -22.34
N THR A 427 -40.58 11.95 -23.47
CA THR A 427 -41.57 11.23 -24.29
C THR A 427 -41.13 11.20 -25.75
N HIS A 428 -41.27 10.06 -26.42
CA HIS A 428 -40.95 9.90 -27.84
C HIS A 428 -41.88 8.90 -28.52
N GLN A 429 -42.04 9.02 -29.84
CA GLN A 429 -42.95 8.23 -30.67
C GLN A 429 -42.21 7.71 -31.90
N TYR A 430 -42.23 6.40 -32.12
CA TYR A 430 -41.60 5.78 -33.29
C TYR A 430 -42.61 5.66 -34.44
N ALA A 431 -42.23 6.15 -35.62
CA ALA A 431 -43.08 6.10 -36.82
C ALA A 431 -43.09 4.72 -37.51
N THR A 432 -42.09 3.87 -37.23
CA THR A 432 -41.87 2.58 -37.87
C THR A 432 -41.54 1.49 -36.85
N ALA A 433 -41.99 0.27 -37.11
CA ALA A 433 -41.53 -0.92 -36.37
C ALA A 433 -40.03 -1.19 -36.62
N GLY A 434 -39.40 -1.89 -35.68
CA GLY A 434 -37.97 -2.19 -35.66
C GLY A 434 -37.38 -2.16 -34.25
N THR A 435 -36.13 -2.61 -34.11
CA THR A 435 -35.38 -2.55 -32.84
C THR A 435 -34.51 -1.30 -32.78
N TYR A 436 -34.68 -0.48 -31.74
CA TYR A 436 -33.96 0.77 -31.54
C TYR A 436 -33.12 0.71 -30.26
N SER A 437 -32.05 1.51 -30.19
CA SER A 437 -31.15 1.60 -29.02
C SER A 437 -31.29 2.95 -28.33
N VAL A 438 -32.14 3.02 -27.31
CA VAL A 438 -32.41 4.23 -26.54
C VAL A 438 -31.25 4.48 -25.60
N THR A 439 -30.62 5.63 -25.72
CA THR A 439 -29.43 6.03 -24.95
C THR A 439 -29.68 7.32 -24.20
N LEU A 440 -29.56 7.27 -22.88
CA LEU A 440 -29.46 8.45 -22.01
C LEU A 440 -27.99 8.77 -21.79
N THR A 441 -27.57 9.98 -22.15
CA THR A 441 -26.24 10.53 -21.82
C THR A 441 -26.38 11.66 -20.82
N VAL A 442 -25.62 11.58 -19.73
CA VAL A 442 -25.50 12.61 -18.70
C VAL A 442 -24.11 13.23 -18.77
N LYS A 443 -24.04 14.55 -18.55
CA LYS A 443 -22.83 15.37 -18.60
C LYS A 443 -22.76 16.30 -17.39
N ASP A 444 -21.57 16.46 -16.81
CA ASP A 444 -21.30 17.44 -15.75
C ASP A 444 -20.81 18.82 -16.28
N SER A 445 -20.56 19.77 -15.38
CA SER A 445 -20.10 21.13 -15.74
C SER A 445 -18.68 21.13 -16.32
N ASN A 446 -17.86 20.22 -15.81
CA ASN A 446 -16.42 20.15 -16.02
C ASN A 446 -16.05 19.38 -17.32
N GLY A 447 -17.01 18.66 -17.89
CA GLY A 447 -17.00 18.07 -19.23
C GLY A 447 -17.11 16.54 -19.30
N ALA A 448 -17.07 15.82 -18.18
CA ALA A 448 -17.13 14.36 -18.17
C ALA A 448 -18.57 13.85 -18.31
N GLN A 449 -18.70 12.61 -18.79
CA GLN A 449 -19.96 12.09 -19.35
C GLN A 449 -20.09 10.59 -19.13
N THR A 450 -21.35 10.16 -18.95
CA THR A 450 -21.75 8.74 -18.89
C THR A 450 -22.95 8.54 -19.80
N SER A 451 -22.88 7.53 -20.67
CA SER A 451 -23.97 7.09 -21.53
C SER A 451 -24.43 5.69 -21.13
N VAL A 452 -25.75 5.48 -21.05
CA VAL A 452 -26.36 4.18 -20.79
C VAL A 452 -27.42 3.90 -21.84
N SER A 453 -27.29 2.76 -22.51
CA SER A 453 -28.18 2.32 -23.59
C SER A 453 -29.04 1.12 -23.16
N ARG A 454 -30.24 1.01 -23.75
CA ARG A 454 -31.13 -0.16 -23.71
C ARG A 454 -31.81 -0.34 -25.07
N SER A 455 -32.01 -1.59 -25.47
CA SER A 455 -32.80 -1.92 -26.66
C SER A 455 -34.30 -1.78 -26.38
N LEU A 456 -35.06 -1.39 -27.40
CA LEU A 456 -36.52 -1.35 -27.43
C LEU A 456 -36.99 -1.95 -28.77
N SER A 457 -37.92 -2.89 -28.74
CA SER A 457 -38.58 -3.41 -29.94
C SER A 457 -39.90 -2.69 -30.18
N VAL A 458 -40.08 -2.08 -31.35
CA VAL A 458 -41.33 -1.45 -31.77
C VAL A 458 -42.01 -2.34 -32.80
N VAL A 459 -43.29 -2.62 -32.61
CA VAL A 459 -44.12 -3.48 -33.48
C VAL A 459 -45.20 -2.68 -34.23
N THR A 460 -45.73 -3.28 -35.29
CA THR A 460 -46.86 -2.73 -36.05
C THR A 460 -48.16 -3.39 -35.59
N VAL A 461 -49.19 -2.57 -35.37
CA VAL A 461 -50.58 -3.01 -35.16
C VAL A 461 -51.47 -2.18 -36.07
N GLY A 462 -52.28 -2.81 -36.93
CA GLY A 462 -53.12 -2.06 -37.86
C GLY A 462 -53.95 -2.91 -38.81
N LEU A 463 -54.79 -2.24 -39.61
CA LEU A 463 -55.56 -2.89 -40.66
C LEU A 463 -54.74 -3.04 -41.95
N THR A 464 -54.63 -4.27 -42.41
CA THR A 464 -54.05 -4.68 -43.70
C THR A 464 -55.16 -5.22 -44.63
N THR A 465 -54.84 -5.53 -45.88
CA THR A 465 -55.71 -6.37 -46.73
C THR A 465 -55.74 -7.79 -46.15
N ASP A 466 -56.93 -8.39 -46.05
CA ASP A 466 -57.04 -9.79 -45.62
C ASP A 466 -56.41 -10.70 -46.69
N PRO A 467 -55.37 -11.49 -46.36
CA PRO A 467 -54.60 -12.23 -47.34
C PRO A 467 -55.30 -13.51 -47.80
N TRP A 468 -56.43 -13.88 -47.20
CA TRP A 468 -57.33 -14.95 -47.66
C TRP A 468 -58.54 -14.40 -48.43
N ASP A 469 -58.92 -13.14 -48.21
CA ASP A 469 -59.98 -12.45 -48.95
C ASP A 469 -59.60 -11.00 -49.24
N ALA A 470 -58.99 -10.77 -50.40
CA ALA A 470 -58.51 -9.45 -50.81
C ALA A 470 -59.60 -8.36 -50.97
N THR A 471 -60.89 -8.69 -50.79
CA THR A 471 -61.99 -7.71 -50.71
C THR A 471 -62.21 -7.16 -49.31
N LYS A 472 -61.55 -7.74 -48.30
CA LYS A 472 -61.70 -7.42 -46.87
C LYS A 472 -60.40 -6.88 -46.25
N THR A 473 -60.53 -6.37 -45.04
CA THR A 473 -59.37 -6.03 -44.19
C THR A 473 -59.14 -7.09 -43.12
N ALA A 474 -57.88 -7.33 -42.79
CA ALA A 474 -57.47 -8.07 -41.59
C ALA A 474 -56.86 -7.12 -40.56
N LEU A 475 -56.97 -7.45 -39.28
CA LEU A 475 -56.23 -6.79 -38.21
C LEU A 475 -54.93 -7.56 -37.99
N GLY A 476 -53.82 -7.03 -38.53
CA GLY A 476 -52.49 -7.58 -38.33
C GLY A 476 -51.89 -7.09 -37.00
N ILE A 477 -51.38 -8.05 -36.22
CA ILE A 477 -50.72 -7.84 -34.93
C ILE A 477 -49.45 -8.67 -34.94
N ASN A 478 -48.30 -8.02 -34.81
CA ASN A 478 -47.01 -8.70 -34.72
C ASN A 478 -46.45 -8.53 -33.30
N GLY A 479 -45.99 -9.63 -32.70
CA GLY A 479 -45.13 -9.64 -31.53
C GLY A 479 -43.66 -9.37 -31.87
N THR A 480 -42.76 -9.91 -31.05
CA THR A 480 -41.31 -9.77 -31.16
C THR A 480 -40.63 -11.10 -30.87
N ASN A 481 -39.34 -11.22 -31.16
CA ASN A 481 -38.52 -12.39 -30.80
C ASN A 481 -38.23 -12.49 -29.27
N ASN A 482 -39.14 -12.04 -28.42
CA ASN A 482 -39.18 -12.30 -26.98
C ASN A 482 -40.65 -12.40 -26.57
N GLY A 483 -41.01 -13.43 -25.80
CA GLY A 483 -42.39 -13.70 -25.38
C GLY A 483 -43.17 -12.45 -24.94
N ASP A 484 -44.15 -12.07 -25.75
CA ASP A 484 -45.06 -10.95 -25.61
C ASP A 484 -46.39 -11.43 -24.97
N ASN A 485 -47.08 -10.49 -24.32
CA ASN A 485 -48.45 -10.67 -23.82
C ASN A 485 -49.39 -9.87 -24.72
N ILE A 486 -50.04 -10.56 -25.67
CA ILE A 486 -50.87 -10.00 -26.73
C ILE A 486 -52.34 -10.30 -26.43
N THR A 487 -53.14 -9.26 -26.19
CA THR A 487 -54.57 -9.40 -25.93
C THR A 487 -55.41 -8.54 -26.86
N VAL A 488 -56.52 -9.09 -27.37
CA VAL A 488 -57.48 -8.38 -28.22
C VAL A 488 -58.87 -8.42 -27.60
N ALA A 489 -59.44 -7.25 -27.30
CA ALA A 489 -60.72 -7.11 -26.61
C ALA A 489 -61.69 -6.17 -27.34
N PRO A 490 -63.03 -6.38 -27.26
CA PRO A 490 -64.02 -5.44 -27.80
C PRO A 490 -63.90 -4.03 -27.19
N SER A 491 -63.69 -3.01 -28.04
CA SER A 491 -63.70 -1.61 -27.65
C SER A 491 -64.94 -0.93 -28.24
N GLY A 492 -66.07 -1.10 -27.54
CA GLY A 492 -67.38 -0.73 -28.04
C GLY A 492 -67.83 -1.55 -29.26
N THR A 493 -68.73 -0.98 -30.06
CA THR A 493 -69.34 -1.68 -31.20
C THR A 493 -68.44 -1.76 -32.42
N ALA A 494 -67.64 -0.71 -32.70
CA ALA A 494 -66.91 -0.53 -33.96
C ALA A 494 -65.41 -0.89 -33.92
N ASN A 495 -64.79 -1.00 -32.72
CA ASN A 495 -63.34 -1.11 -32.57
C ASN A 495 -62.92 -2.33 -31.72
N TYR A 496 -61.65 -2.70 -31.82
CA TYR A 496 -60.94 -3.52 -30.85
C TYR A 496 -59.90 -2.69 -30.11
N GLN A 497 -59.66 -3.03 -28.85
CA GLN A 497 -58.45 -2.64 -28.12
C GLN A 497 -57.46 -3.79 -28.25
N VAL A 498 -56.30 -3.51 -28.83
CA VAL A 498 -55.14 -4.41 -28.87
C VAL A 498 -54.18 -3.95 -27.77
N THR A 499 -53.72 -4.87 -26.93
CA THR A 499 -52.71 -4.57 -25.90
C THR A 499 -51.55 -5.53 -26.03
N ILE A 500 -50.33 -4.99 -26.12
CA ILE A 500 -49.07 -5.74 -26.19
C ILE A 500 -48.20 -5.27 -25.01
N ASN A 501 -47.82 -6.17 -24.10
CA ASN A 501 -47.00 -5.86 -22.92
C ASN A 501 -47.48 -4.64 -22.10
N GLY A 502 -48.80 -4.48 -22.00
CA GLY A 502 -49.45 -3.37 -21.30
C GLY A 502 -49.57 -2.05 -22.09
N GLN A 503 -49.02 -1.97 -23.31
CA GLN A 503 -49.26 -0.84 -24.23
C GLN A 503 -50.54 -1.10 -25.05
N SER A 504 -51.55 -0.26 -24.90
CA SER A 504 -52.84 -0.40 -25.59
C SER A 504 -52.99 0.57 -26.78
N THR A 505 -53.55 0.07 -27.88
CA THR A 505 -54.03 0.88 -29.01
C THR A 505 -55.48 0.49 -29.37
N ILE A 506 -56.21 1.40 -30.02
CA ILE A 506 -57.61 1.19 -30.44
C ILE A 506 -57.67 1.21 -31.98
N ILE A 507 -58.05 0.08 -32.57
CA ILE A 507 -58.14 -0.12 -34.01
C ILE A 507 -59.58 -0.40 -34.42
N ALA A 508 -60.02 0.08 -35.58
CA ALA A 508 -61.32 -0.28 -36.14
C ALA A 508 -61.39 -1.80 -36.40
N LYS A 509 -62.58 -2.41 -36.25
CA LYS A 509 -62.74 -3.85 -36.50
C LYS A 509 -62.45 -4.18 -37.98
N PRO A 510 -61.70 -5.26 -38.26
CA PRO A 510 -61.51 -5.77 -39.61
C PRO A 510 -62.83 -6.25 -40.20
N THR A 511 -62.97 -6.21 -41.53
CA THR A 511 -64.13 -6.79 -42.23
C THR A 511 -63.96 -8.28 -42.55
N GLY A 512 -62.73 -8.80 -42.43
CA GLY A 512 -62.35 -10.20 -42.50
C GLY A 512 -62.01 -10.77 -41.13
N ARG A 513 -60.71 -10.86 -40.83
CA ARG A 513 -60.16 -11.62 -39.68
C ARG A 513 -59.19 -10.82 -38.80
N ILE A 514 -58.82 -11.40 -37.67
CA ILE A 514 -57.63 -11.00 -36.89
C ILE A 514 -56.48 -11.95 -37.27
N ILE A 515 -55.25 -11.44 -37.39
CA ILE A 515 -54.03 -12.24 -37.57
C ILE A 515 -53.03 -11.82 -36.50
N VAL A 516 -52.53 -12.79 -35.73
CA VAL A 516 -51.50 -12.58 -34.71
C VAL A 516 -50.32 -13.49 -35.00
N HIS A 517 -49.11 -12.92 -35.02
CA HIS A 517 -47.84 -13.64 -35.01
C HIS A 517 -47.11 -13.36 -33.70
N GLY A 518 -46.71 -14.39 -32.97
CA GLY A 518 -45.83 -14.29 -31.80
C GLY A 518 -44.40 -13.90 -32.20
N TRP A 519 -43.84 -14.64 -33.16
CA TRP A 519 -42.45 -14.64 -33.66
C TRP A 519 -41.42 -15.37 -32.80
N GLY A 520 -41.50 -15.36 -31.46
CA GLY A 520 -40.74 -16.33 -30.67
C GLY A 520 -40.29 -15.93 -29.27
N GLY A 521 -39.97 -16.97 -28.50
CA GLY A 521 -40.03 -16.97 -27.04
C GLY A 521 -41.47 -17.19 -26.56
N GLY A 522 -41.66 -17.71 -25.34
CA GLY A 522 -42.97 -18.15 -24.84
C GLY A 522 -44.05 -17.05 -24.82
N ASP A 523 -44.88 -17.04 -25.85
CA ASP A 523 -45.90 -16.03 -26.12
C ASP A 523 -47.23 -16.33 -25.39
N ASN A 524 -47.99 -15.26 -25.14
CA ASN A 524 -49.29 -15.32 -24.47
C ASN A 524 -50.32 -14.56 -25.31
N ILE A 525 -50.98 -15.27 -26.22
CA ILE A 525 -51.90 -14.69 -27.21
C ILE A 525 -53.35 -15.00 -26.78
N THR A 526 -54.12 -13.98 -26.40
CA THR A 526 -55.52 -14.15 -26.00
C THR A 526 -56.46 -13.26 -26.80
N ILE A 527 -57.27 -13.89 -27.65
CA ILE A 527 -58.44 -13.26 -28.26
C ILE A 527 -59.60 -13.38 -27.27
N ASN A 528 -60.26 -12.26 -26.95
CA ASN A 528 -61.34 -12.28 -25.97
C ASN A 528 -62.55 -13.09 -26.47
N SER A 529 -63.12 -13.96 -25.64
CA SER A 529 -64.22 -14.86 -26.00
C SER A 529 -65.56 -14.20 -26.39
N ALA A 530 -65.69 -12.86 -26.32
CA ALA A 530 -66.81 -12.13 -26.93
C ALA A 530 -66.53 -11.73 -28.41
N ILE A 531 -65.38 -12.09 -28.97
CA ILE A 531 -65.00 -11.84 -30.36
C ILE A 531 -65.42 -13.03 -31.23
N THR A 532 -66.36 -12.80 -32.15
CA THR A 532 -66.82 -13.78 -33.15
C THR A 532 -66.21 -13.54 -34.55
N THR A 533 -65.25 -12.62 -34.66
CA THR A 533 -64.46 -12.41 -35.88
C THR A 533 -63.45 -13.54 -36.01
N PRO A 534 -63.31 -14.18 -37.19
CA PRO A 534 -62.36 -15.26 -37.39
C PRO A 534 -60.92 -14.85 -37.06
N THR A 535 -60.10 -15.80 -36.65
CA THR A 535 -58.71 -15.57 -36.26
C THR A 535 -57.74 -16.49 -37.01
N ILE A 536 -56.52 -16.02 -37.20
CA ILE A 536 -55.36 -16.87 -37.48
C ILE A 536 -54.30 -16.49 -36.45
N LEU A 537 -53.83 -17.44 -35.66
CA LEU A 537 -52.91 -17.23 -34.55
C LEU A 537 -51.70 -18.14 -34.75
N PHE A 538 -50.51 -17.56 -34.76
CA PHE A 538 -49.23 -18.27 -34.83
C PHE A 538 -48.43 -17.96 -33.56
N GLY A 539 -47.92 -18.98 -32.87
CA GLY A 539 -46.86 -18.81 -31.87
C GLY A 539 -45.49 -18.61 -32.53
N ASP A 540 -45.27 -19.38 -33.60
CA ASP A 540 -44.07 -19.43 -34.45
C ASP A 540 -42.88 -20.19 -33.81
N ALA A 541 -42.33 -19.74 -32.68
CA ALA A 541 -41.08 -20.30 -32.11
C ALA A 541 -40.92 -20.05 -30.59
N GLY A 542 -41.78 -20.65 -29.78
CA GLY A 542 -41.80 -20.52 -28.33
C GLY A 542 -42.55 -21.67 -27.66
N GLY A 543 -42.67 -21.61 -26.33
CA GLY A 543 -43.57 -22.49 -25.57
C GLY A 543 -44.82 -21.70 -25.21
N ASP A 544 -45.81 -21.77 -26.08
CA ASP A 544 -46.78 -20.69 -26.29
C ASP A 544 -48.16 -21.01 -25.72
N ASN A 545 -48.90 -19.96 -25.37
CA ASN A 545 -50.20 -20.06 -24.71
C ASN A 545 -51.21 -19.26 -25.53
N ILE A 546 -51.93 -19.95 -26.42
CA ILE A 546 -52.76 -19.34 -27.46
C ILE A 546 -54.23 -19.68 -27.21
N THR A 547 -55.07 -18.65 -27.10
CA THR A 547 -56.51 -18.78 -26.88
C THR A 547 -57.31 -18.01 -27.94
N GLY A 548 -58.14 -18.74 -28.68
CA GLY A 548 -59.02 -18.24 -29.73
C GLY A 548 -60.24 -17.45 -29.24
N GLY A 549 -60.92 -16.82 -30.19
CA GLY A 549 -62.22 -16.15 -29.95
C GLY A 549 -63.39 -17.14 -30.05
N ALA A 550 -64.62 -16.66 -29.84
CA ALA A 550 -65.83 -17.44 -30.08
C ALA A 550 -66.31 -17.42 -31.56
N GLY A 551 -65.41 -17.10 -32.48
CA GLY A 551 -65.57 -17.31 -33.92
C GLY A 551 -64.42 -18.19 -34.42
N PRO A 552 -64.50 -18.73 -35.66
CA PRO A 552 -63.55 -19.72 -36.15
C PRO A 552 -62.09 -19.28 -36.08
N ASN A 553 -61.26 -20.09 -35.44
CA ASN A 553 -59.85 -19.90 -35.20
C ASN A 553 -59.05 -20.92 -36.01
N VAL A 554 -57.93 -20.47 -36.58
CA VAL A 554 -56.88 -21.36 -37.08
C VAL A 554 -55.63 -21.07 -36.28
N ILE A 555 -55.18 -22.05 -35.50
CA ILE A 555 -54.14 -21.89 -34.49
C ILE A 555 -52.97 -22.81 -34.86
N PHE A 556 -51.79 -22.22 -34.99
CA PHE A 556 -50.52 -22.90 -35.13
C PHE A 556 -49.69 -22.65 -33.87
N GLY A 557 -49.11 -23.70 -33.31
CA GLY A 557 -48.07 -23.59 -32.28
C GLY A 557 -46.76 -23.13 -32.92
N GLY A 558 -45.83 -24.07 -33.10
CA GLY A 558 -44.55 -23.83 -33.75
C GLY A 558 -44.01 -25.06 -34.47
N ALA A 559 -43.08 -24.83 -35.40
CA ALA A 559 -42.36 -25.90 -36.10
C ALA A 559 -40.98 -26.19 -35.46
N ASP A 560 -40.81 -25.89 -34.16
CA ASP A 560 -39.56 -26.12 -33.42
C ASP A 560 -39.56 -27.43 -32.60
N ALA A 561 -39.39 -27.38 -31.28
CA ALA A 561 -39.38 -28.54 -30.39
C ALA A 561 -39.86 -28.15 -28.98
N SER A 562 -40.77 -27.18 -28.90
CA SER A 562 -41.30 -26.61 -27.67
C SER A 562 -42.48 -27.45 -27.15
N GLY A 563 -43.56 -26.82 -26.69
CA GLY A 563 -44.69 -27.52 -26.07
C GLY A 563 -45.82 -26.54 -25.79
N ASP A 564 -46.76 -26.48 -26.73
CA ASP A 564 -47.71 -25.39 -26.85
C ASP A 564 -49.08 -25.72 -26.27
N ASN A 565 -49.78 -24.69 -25.81
CA ASN A 565 -51.09 -24.79 -25.18
C ASN A 565 -52.11 -24.06 -26.07
N LEU A 566 -52.66 -24.79 -27.03
CA LEU A 566 -53.53 -24.27 -28.08
C LEU A 566 -54.98 -24.49 -27.69
N THR A 567 -55.73 -23.41 -27.50
CA THR A 567 -57.13 -23.44 -27.03
C THR A 567 -58.06 -22.75 -28.01
N GLY A 568 -58.94 -23.53 -28.62
CA GLY A 568 -60.04 -23.06 -29.47
C GLY A 568 -61.22 -22.49 -28.68
N GLY A 569 -62.28 -22.14 -29.40
CA GLY A 569 -63.38 -21.28 -28.95
C GLY A 569 -64.69 -21.99 -28.65
N ALA A 570 -65.71 -21.65 -29.44
CA ALA A 570 -67.09 -22.14 -29.34
C ALA A 570 -67.74 -22.25 -30.73
N ALA A 571 -66.89 -22.41 -31.74
CA ALA A 571 -67.20 -22.58 -33.14
C ALA A 571 -66.05 -23.41 -33.74
N ARG A 572 -66.31 -24.10 -34.85
CA ARG A 572 -65.34 -25.00 -35.50
C ARG A 572 -63.98 -24.35 -35.72
N ASP A 573 -62.96 -24.95 -35.12
CA ASP A 573 -61.59 -24.51 -35.17
C ASP A 573 -60.67 -25.52 -35.87
N ILE A 574 -59.47 -25.07 -36.20
CA ILE A 574 -58.35 -25.89 -36.69
C ILE A 574 -57.15 -25.59 -35.79
N LEU A 575 -56.68 -26.59 -35.05
CA LEU A 575 -55.51 -26.53 -34.19
C LEU A 575 -54.42 -27.45 -34.76
N ILE A 576 -53.24 -26.90 -34.98
CA ILE A 576 -52.04 -27.61 -35.44
C ILE A 576 -50.94 -27.28 -34.42
N GLY A 577 -50.44 -28.29 -33.71
CA GLY A 577 -49.33 -28.14 -32.76
C GLY A 577 -48.05 -27.79 -33.51
N GLY A 578 -47.47 -28.82 -34.13
CA GLY A 578 -46.41 -28.71 -35.13
C GLY A 578 -45.24 -29.64 -34.82
N GLY A 579 -44.36 -29.23 -33.90
CA GLY A 579 -43.26 -30.06 -33.40
C GLY A 579 -42.95 -29.74 -31.94
N GLY A 580 -43.14 -30.72 -31.05
CA GLY A 580 -43.14 -30.45 -29.62
C GLY A 580 -43.97 -31.44 -28.80
N GLY A 581 -44.30 -31.06 -27.57
CA GLY A 581 -45.18 -31.84 -26.69
C GLY A 581 -46.44 -31.06 -26.35
N ASP A 582 -47.40 -31.07 -27.27
CA ASP A 582 -48.44 -30.05 -27.34
C ASP A 582 -49.76 -30.45 -26.65
N ASN A 583 -50.56 -29.44 -26.29
CA ASN A 583 -51.84 -29.58 -25.61
C ASN A 583 -52.92 -28.81 -26.40
N LEU A 584 -53.60 -29.52 -27.30
CA LEU A 584 -54.64 -28.98 -28.19
C LEU A 584 -56.03 -29.21 -27.60
N THR A 585 -56.77 -28.12 -27.39
CA THR A 585 -58.14 -28.16 -26.86
C THR A 585 -59.09 -27.40 -27.79
N GLY A 586 -59.96 -28.09 -28.53
CA GLY A 586 -60.88 -27.48 -29.50
C GLY A 586 -62.00 -26.67 -28.82
N ASN A 587 -62.79 -27.38 -27.99
CA ASN A 587 -63.89 -26.93 -27.11
C ASN A 587 -65.32 -27.04 -27.65
N GLY A 588 -65.65 -26.76 -28.91
CA GLY A 588 -67.06 -26.69 -29.27
C GLY A 588 -67.44 -26.38 -30.72
N ASP A 589 -68.49 -27.06 -31.19
CA ASP A 589 -68.72 -27.44 -32.60
C ASP A 589 -67.63 -28.41 -33.11
N ASP A 590 -67.77 -28.88 -34.34
CA ASP A 590 -66.86 -29.86 -34.98
C ASP A 590 -65.41 -29.34 -35.15
N ASP A 591 -64.44 -29.81 -34.36
CA ASP A 591 -63.05 -29.30 -34.38
C ASP A 591 -62.05 -30.24 -35.11
N LEU A 592 -61.00 -29.65 -35.72
CA LEU A 592 -59.90 -30.38 -36.36
C LEU A 592 -58.60 -30.18 -35.56
N LEU A 593 -58.08 -31.25 -34.97
CA LEU A 593 -56.87 -31.24 -34.13
C LEU A 593 -55.77 -32.10 -34.77
N ILE A 594 -54.60 -31.51 -35.00
CA ILE A 594 -53.42 -32.16 -35.55
C ILE A 594 -52.26 -31.94 -34.58
N GLY A 595 -51.68 -33.02 -34.06
CA GLY A 595 -50.50 -32.95 -33.18
C GLY A 595 -49.29 -32.39 -33.93
N GLY A 596 -48.76 -33.16 -34.88
CA GLY A 596 -47.63 -32.76 -35.73
C GLY A 596 -47.95 -31.75 -36.85
N THR A 597 -47.10 -31.72 -37.88
CA THR A 597 -47.16 -30.75 -38.99
C THR A 597 -48.04 -31.17 -40.18
N THR A 598 -48.30 -30.23 -41.10
CA THR A 598 -48.86 -30.51 -42.42
C THR A 598 -47.98 -30.00 -43.56
N ALA A 599 -48.13 -30.57 -44.74
CA ALA A 599 -47.52 -30.11 -46.00
C ALA A 599 -47.99 -28.71 -46.45
N TYR A 600 -48.81 -28.03 -45.63
CA TYR A 600 -49.51 -26.80 -45.98
C TYR A 600 -49.38 -25.68 -44.94
N ASP A 601 -48.65 -25.87 -43.84
CA ASP A 601 -48.59 -24.89 -42.73
C ASP A 601 -48.07 -23.51 -43.20
N THR A 602 -47.12 -23.51 -44.13
CA THR A 602 -46.60 -22.30 -44.82
C THR A 602 -47.37 -21.96 -46.11
N ASN A 603 -48.30 -22.80 -46.55
CA ASN A 603 -49.08 -22.62 -47.78
C ASN A 603 -50.44 -21.99 -47.49
N LEU A 604 -50.42 -20.66 -47.39
CA LEU A 604 -51.58 -19.82 -47.12
C LEU A 604 -52.82 -20.12 -48.01
N VAL A 605 -52.60 -20.47 -49.29
CA VAL A 605 -53.70 -20.77 -50.23
C VAL A 605 -54.32 -22.14 -49.95
N ALA A 606 -53.50 -23.14 -49.60
CA ALA A 606 -54.00 -24.43 -49.14
C ALA A 606 -54.77 -24.28 -47.82
N MET A 607 -54.19 -23.61 -46.82
CA MET A 607 -54.85 -23.37 -45.52
C MET A 607 -56.16 -22.60 -45.66
N CYS A 608 -56.22 -21.56 -46.50
CA CYS A 608 -57.46 -20.86 -46.82
C CYS A 608 -58.54 -21.80 -47.37
N ASN A 609 -58.19 -22.65 -48.34
CA ASN A 609 -59.15 -23.54 -49.00
C ASN A 609 -59.57 -24.73 -48.12
N LEU A 610 -58.67 -25.27 -47.29
CA LEU A 610 -58.95 -26.32 -46.32
C LEU A 610 -59.90 -25.80 -45.22
N THR A 611 -59.60 -24.62 -44.66
CA THR A 611 -60.47 -23.95 -43.68
C THR A 611 -61.83 -23.61 -44.29
N ALA A 612 -61.86 -23.12 -45.54
CA ALA A 612 -63.11 -22.81 -46.23
C ALA A 612 -64.00 -24.04 -46.41
N GLU A 613 -63.46 -25.26 -46.57
CA GLU A 613 -64.25 -26.49 -46.56
C GLU A 613 -64.65 -26.92 -45.14
N TRP A 614 -63.75 -26.81 -44.15
CA TRP A 614 -64.04 -27.22 -42.76
C TRP A 614 -65.18 -26.42 -42.13
N LEU A 615 -65.25 -25.12 -42.40
CA LEU A 615 -66.27 -24.22 -41.85
C LEU A 615 -67.65 -24.31 -42.54
N ARG A 616 -67.85 -25.25 -43.49
CA ARG A 616 -69.10 -25.34 -44.25
C ARG A 616 -70.29 -25.80 -43.41
N THR A 617 -71.35 -25.00 -43.44
CA THR A 617 -72.65 -25.32 -42.81
C THR A 617 -73.63 -26.03 -43.74
N ASP A 618 -73.34 -26.09 -45.05
CA ASP A 618 -74.14 -26.81 -46.06
C ASP A 618 -73.74 -28.29 -46.24
N GLN A 619 -72.67 -28.73 -45.59
CA GLN A 619 -72.13 -30.09 -45.65
C GLN A 619 -72.11 -30.73 -44.26
N THR A 620 -72.51 -32.01 -44.17
CA THR A 620 -72.38 -32.79 -42.92
C THR A 620 -70.90 -33.02 -42.59
N TYR A 621 -70.59 -33.28 -41.31
CA TYR A 621 -69.23 -33.63 -40.85
C TYR A 621 -68.54 -34.66 -41.76
N SER A 622 -69.21 -35.78 -42.04
CA SER A 622 -68.66 -36.86 -42.89
C SER A 622 -68.39 -36.41 -44.34
N GLN A 623 -69.14 -35.44 -44.87
CA GLN A 623 -68.86 -34.88 -46.20
C GLN A 623 -67.62 -33.98 -46.17
N ARG A 624 -67.46 -33.12 -45.16
CA ARG A 624 -66.28 -32.25 -45.02
C ARG A 624 -65.01 -33.08 -44.81
N VAL A 625 -65.04 -34.05 -43.89
CA VAL A 625 -63.95 -35.03 -43.68
C VAL A 625 -63.64 -35.79 -44.97
N SER A 626 -64.66 -36.22 -45.73
CA SER A 626 -64.44 -36.93 -47.01
C SER A 626 -63.80 -36.05 -48.08
N HIS A 627 -64.26 -34.80 -48.24
CA HIS A 627 -63.65 -33.85 -49.18
C HIS A 627 -62.21 -33.52 -48.78
N LEU A 628 -61.94 -33.33 -47.49
CA LEU A 628 -60.60 -33.04 -46.98
C LEU A 628 -59.67 -34.27 -47.07
N LEU A 629 -60.13 -35.49 -46.83
CA LEU A 629 -59.33 -36.71 -47.01
C LEU A 629 -58.91 -36.94 -48.48
N ASN A 630 -59.85 -36.75 -49.42
CA ASN A 630 -59.75 -37.28 -50.79
C ASN A 630 -59.67 -36.20 -51.89
N GLY A 631 -59.88 -34.93 -51.56
CA GLY A 631 -60.08 -33.84 -52.51
C GLY A 631 -61.56 -33.65 -52.87
N GLY A 632 -61.91 -32.46 -53.35
CA GLY A 632 -63.29 -32.06 -53.66
C GLY A 632 -63.64 -30.69 -53.08
N GLY A 633 -64.91 -30.49 -52.71
CA GLY A 633 -65.35 -29.34 -51.91
C GLY A 633 -64.90 -27.97 -52.40
N LEU A 634 -64.53 -27.12 -51.44
CA LEU A 634 -63.80 -25.85 -51.62
C LEU A 634 -62.28 -26.04 -51.45
N ASN A 635 -61.83 -27.15 -50.86
CA ASN A 635 -60.42 -27.50 -50.71
C ASN A 635 -59.75 -27.87 -52.04
N GLY A 636 -60.52 -28.21 -53.08
CA GLY A 636 -60.05 -28.48 -54.43
C GLY A 636 -59.20 -29.75 -54.49
N THR A 637 -57.90 -29.59 -54.74
CA THR A 637 -56.91 -30.68 -54.77
C THR A 637 -56.08 -30.79 -53.49
N PHE A 638 -56.28 -29.91 -52.50
CA PHE A 638 -55.59 -30.00 -51.20
C PHE A 638 -56.25 -31.06 -50.32
N THR A 639 -55.46 -31.90 -49.66
CA THR A 639 -55.97 -33.06 -48.91
C THR A 639 -55.24 -33.23 -47.58
N LEU A 640 -55.93 -33.66 -46.53
CA LEU A 640 -55.37 -34.02 -45.22
C LEU A 640 -55.41 -35.53 -45.07
N ASN A 641 -54.28 -36.20 -45.26
CA ASN A 641 -54.13 -37.66 -45.14
C ASN A 641 -52.65 -38.05 -44.91
N VAL A 642 -52.35 -39.35 -44.98
CA VAL A 642 -51.01 -39.92 -44.73
C VAL A 642 -49.87 -39.46 -45.65
N THR A 643 -50.12 -38.64 -46.68
CA THR A 643 -49.06 -38.02 -47.51
C THR A 643 -48.95 -36.51 -47.33
N THR A 644 -49.72 -35.91 -46.42
CA THR A 644 -49.83 -34.45 -46.26
C THR A 644 -49.99 -33.97 -44.81
N VAL A 645 -50.23 -34.87 -43.87
CA VAL A 645 -50.18 -34.61 -42.42
C VAL A 645 -49.18 -35.59 -41.81
N PHE A 646 -48.24 -35.09 -41.02
CA PHE A 646 -47.05 -35.83 -40.61
C PHE A 646 -46.91 -35.92 -39.10
N ASP A 647 -46.41 -37.06 -38.66
CA ASP A 647 -46.00 -37.35 -37.29
C ASP A 647 -44.63 -36.71 -37.00
N ASP A 648 -44.53 -35.90 -35.94
CA ASP A 648 -43.23 -35.35 -35.49
C ASP A 648 -42.42 -36.38 -34.64
N ALA A 649 -43.12 -37.42 -34.16
CA ALA A 649 -42.68 -38.50 -33.30
C ALA A 649 -42.39 -38.13 -31.82
N VAL A 650 -43.02 -37.07 -31.30
CA VAL A 650 -43.07 -36.74 -29.87
C VAL A 650 -44.35 -37.35 -29.24
N GLY A 651 -45.33 -36.57 -28.78
CA GLY A 651 -46.50 -37.14 -28.11
C GLY A 651 -47.42 -36.15 -27.40
N ASP A 652 -48.54 -35.84 -28.05
CA ASP A 652 -49.40 -34.71 -27.71
C ASP A 652 -50.65 -35.10 -26.90
N ASN A 653 -51.32 -34.12 -26.30
CA ASN A 653 -52.65 -34.27 -25.70
C ASN A 653 -53.69 -33.52 -26.55
N LEU A 654 -54.64 -34.25 -27.15
CA LEU A 654 -55.70 -33.67 -27.99
C LEU A 654 -57.07 -33.85 -27.31
N SER A 655 -57.88 -32.79 -27.24
CA SER A 655 -59.21 -32.79 -26.61
C SER A 655 -60.21 -31.90 -27.36
N GLY A 656 -61.07 -32.48 -28.19
CA GLY A 656 -62.11 -31.71 -28.90
C GLY A 656 -63.27 -31.26 -27.99
N ASN A 657 -63.57 -32.05 -26.95
CA ASN A 657 -64.60 -31.82 -25.93
C ASN A 657 -66.07 -31.93 -26.40
N ALA A 658 -66.54 -31.11 -27.35
CA ALA A 658 -67.99 -30.94 -27.57
C ALA A 658 -68.41 -30.59 -29.01
N GLY A 659 -68.17 -31.52 -29.95
CA GLY A 659 -68.61 -31.40 -31.33
C GLY A 659 -68.88 -32.74 -32.01
N THR A 660 -68.39 -32.85 -33.24
CA THR A 660 -67.91 -34.11 -33.81
C THR A 660 -66.56 -33.81 -34.44
N ASP A 661 -65.49 -34.41 -33.94
CA ASP A 661 -64.13 -33.90 -34.03
C ASP A 661 -63.25 -34.80 -34.91
N TRP A 662 -62.17 -34.26 -35.46
CA TRP A 662 -61.23 -35.00 -36.29
C TRP A 662 -59.80 -34.85 -35.76
N PHE A 663 -59.24 -35.96 -35.31
CA PHE A 663 -57.91 -36.06 -34.75
C PHE A 663 -56.93 -36.67 -35.76
N PHE A 664 -55.77 -36.05 -35.93
CA PHE A 664 -54.58 -36.70 -36.51
C PHE A 664 -53.64 -37.10 -35.37
N ALA A 665 -53.60 -38.40 -35.06
CA ALA A 665 -52.89 -38.94 -33.89
C ALA A 665 -52.40 -40.39 -34.08
N LYS A 666 -51.19 -40.71 -33.62
CA LYS A 666 -50.46 -41.98 -33.74
C LYS A 666 -50.50 -42.79 -32.44
N VAL A 667 -51.70 -43.19 -32.04
CA VAL A 667 -52.04 -43.85 -30.76
C VAL A 667 -51.46 -45.27 -30.53
N ALA A 668 -50.29 -45.63 -31.09
CA ALA A 668 -49.83 -47.03 -31.25
C ALA A 668 -48.43 -47.42 -30.70
N LEU A 669 -47.47 -46.51 -30.48
CA LEU A 669 -46.06 -46.83 -30.11
C LEU A 669 -45.60 -46.18 -28.77
N PRO A 670 -44.32 -46.23 -28.34
CA PRO A 670 -43.78 -45.42 -27.24
C PRO A 670 -43.34 -44.03 -27.73
N GLY A 671 -43.68 -42.96 -27.01
CA GLY A 671 -43.85 -41.63 -27.63
C GLY A 671 -45.18 -41.67 -28.39
N ARG A 672 -46.24 -41.12 -27.78
CA ARG A 672 -47.61 -41.44 -28.19
C ARG A 672 -48.60 -40.38 -27.78
N ASP A 673 -49.35 -39.93 -28.77
CA ASP A 673 -50.46 -39.00 -28.60
C ASP A 673 -51.61 -39.61 -27.80
N ASN A 674 -52.28 -38.72 -27.09
CA ASN A 674 -53.38 -38.97 -26.17
C ASN A 674 -54.60 -38.18 -26.64
N ALA A 675 -55.27 -38.70 -27.68
CA ALA A 675 -56.56 -38.17 -28.12
C ALA A 675 -57.67 -38.60 -27.14
N SER A 676 -58.28 -37.62 -26.49
CA SER A 676 -59.39 -37.79 -25.56
C SER A 676 -60.72 -37.31 -26.18
N SER A 677 -61.84 -37.47 -25.49
CA SER A 677 -63.21 -37.23 -26.01
C SER A 677 -63.67 -38.06 -27.23
N VAL A 678 -62.84 -38.95 -27.81
CA VAL A 678 -62.99 -39.68 -29.09
C VAL A 678 -64.23 -40.61 -29.32
N THR A 679 -65.38 -40.40 -28.67
CA THR A 679 -66.56 -41.30 -28.73
C THR A 679 -67.60 -40.87 -29.78
N GLY A 680 -67.28 -41.15 -31.04
CA GLY A 680 -68.06 -40.70 -32.22
C GLY A 680 -67.15 -40.18 -33.33
N GLU A 681 -65.90 -39.91 -32.97
CA GLU A 681 -64.97 -39.06 -33.70
C GLU A 681 -64.10 -39.81 -34.70
N THR A 682 -63.53 -39.07 -35.65
CA THR A 682 -62.57 -39.63 -36.61
C THR A 682 -61.17 -39.50 -36.05
N VAL A 683 -60.46 -40.62 -35.89
CA VAL A 683 -59.01 -40.62 -35.64
C VAL A 683 -58.31 -41.13 -36.90
N THR A 684 -57.46 -40.30 -37.49
CA THR A 684 -56.62 -40.64 -38.64
C THR A 684 -55.17 -40.75 -38.18
N THR A 685 -54.49 -41.82 -38.54
CA THR A 685 -53.04 -41.91 -38.30
C THR A 685 -52.32 -40.97 -39.26
N PRO A 686 -51.46 -40.05 -38.79
CA PRO A 686 -50.63 -39.23 -39.67
C PRO A 686 -49.61 -40.09 -40.43
N GLY A 687 -49.03 -39.51 -41.49
CA GLY A 687 -47.94 -40.10 -42.26
C GLY A 687 -46.60 -40.03 -41.53
N ALA A 688 -45.61 -40.71 -42.09
CA ALA A 688 -44.22 -40.36 -41.83
C ALA A 688 -43.80 -39.20 -42.75
N PRO A 689 -42.89 -38.30 -42.31
CA PRO A 689 -42.29 -37.30 -43.19
C PRO A 689 -41.54 -37.94 -44.39
N PRO A 690 -41.25 -37.17 -45.46
CA PRO A 690 -40.61 -37.67 -46.68
C PRO A 690 -39.20 -38.26 -46.46
N ALA A 691 -38.74 -39.05 -47.44
CA ALA A 691 -37.53 -39.86 -47.35
C ALA A 691 -36.28 -39.15 -47.93
N PRO A 692 -35.05 -39.50 -47.48
CA PRO A 692 -33.82 -38.85 -47.91
C PRO A 692 -33.29 -39.26 -49.30
N LEU A 693 -32.47 -38.39 -49.91
CA LEU A 693 -31.80 -38.67 -51.19
C LEU A 693 -30.76 -39.80 -51.08
N LEU A 694 -30.81 -40.72 -52.05
CA LEU A 694 -29.90 -41.87 -52.16
C LEU A 694 -28.95 -41.76 -53.37
N ALA A 695 -27.78 -42.39 -53.25
CA ALA A 695 -26.84 -42.61 -54.35
C ALA A 695 -27.28 -43.75 -55.27
N GLN A 696 -27.11 -43.60 -56.59
CA GLN A 696 -27.39 -44.66 -57.55
C GLN A 696 -26.26 -45.71 -57.56
N GLY A 697 -26.63 -47.00 -57.58
CA GLY A 697 -25.69 -48.10 -57.39
C GLY A 697 -24.61 -48.23 -58.47
N GLY A 698 -23.36 -48.03 -58.08
CA GLY A 698 -22.15 -48.27 -58.89
C GLY A 698 -21.11 -49.11 -58.14
N ALA A 699 -19.86 -49.11 -58.62
CA ALA A 699 -18.76 -49.77 -57.94
C ALA A 699 -18.24 -48.87 -56.79
N ARG A 700 -18.62 -49.21 -55.56
CA ARG A 700 -18.21 -48.52 -54.33
C ARG A 700 -16.70 -48.72 -54.07
N THR A 701 -16.05 -47.71 -53.49
CA THR A 701 -14.64 -47.80 -53.05
C THR A 701 -14.57 -47.55 -51.54
N ASP A 702 -15.22 -48.42 -50.77
CA ASP A 702 -15.31 -48.40 -49.32
C ASP A 702 -14.06 -48.98 -48.62
N ASP A 703 -12.86 -48.58 -49.10
CA ASP A 703 -11.56 -48.94 -48.49
C ASP A 703 -11.07 -47.95 -47.42
N GLY A 704 -11.81 -46.85 -47.21
CA GLY A 704 -11.50 -45.81 -46.23
C GLY A 704 -10.45 -44.79 -46.66
N SER A 705 -10.04 -44.76 -47.94
CA SER A 705 -9.03 -43.81 -48.46
C SER A 705 -9.59 -42.42 -48.80
N LEU A 706 -10.91 -42.25 -48.87
CA LEU A 706 -11.58 -41.01 -49.25
C LEU A 706 -11.60 -39.98 -48.10
N ALA A 707 -11.34 -38.71 -48.42
CA ALA A 707 -11.37 -37.63 -47.44
C ALA A 707 -12.82 -37.21 -47.10
N ALA A 708 -13.12 -37.09 -45.81
CA ALA A 708 -14.42 -36.63 -45.34
C ALA A 708 -14.67 -35.14 -45.66
N LEU A 709 -15.93 -34.81 -45.95
CA LEU A 709 -16.39 -33.42 -46.15
C LEU A 709 -16.19 -32.58 -44.89
N THR A 710 -15.77 -31.32 -45.05
CA THR A 710 -15.68 -30.35 -43.95
C THR A 710 -16.62 -29.17 -44.16
N SER A 711 -17.09 -28.55 -43.07
CA SER A 711 -18.00 -27.40 -43.12
C SER A 711 -17.44 -26.22 -43.92
N ALA A 712 -16.10 -26.07 -43.94
CA ALA A 712 -15.41 -25.04 -44.73
C ALA A 712 -15.46 -25.29 -46.25
N GLN A 713 -15.52 -26.55 -46.68
CA GLN A 713 -15.72 -26.93 -48.10
C GLN A 713 -17.20 -26.84 -48.50
N LEU A 714 -18.11 -27.12 -47.56
CA LEU A 714 -19.56 -27.06 -47.79
C LEU A 714 -20.09 -25.62 -47.92
N ALA A 715 -19.59 -24.68 -47.11
CA ALA A 715 -20.07 -23.29 -47.07
C ALA A 715 -20.16 -22.56 -48.44
N PRO A 716 -19.16 -22.57 -49.34
CA PRO A 716 -19.28 -21.93 -50.66
C PRO A 716 -20.29 -22.62 -51.58
N ILE A 717 -20.50 -23.94 -51.42
CA ILE A 717 -21.49 -24.71 -52.19
C ILE A 717 -22.91 -24.37 -51.75
N VAL A 718 -23.14 -24.25 -50.43
CA VAL A 718 -24.42 -23.78 -49.85
C VAL A 718 -24.79 -22.38 -50.36
N GLN A 719 -23.83 -21.45 -50.43
CA GLN A 719 -24.07 -20.11 -50.95
C GLN A 719 -24.47 -20.09 -52.44
N GLU A 720 -23.87 -20.93 -53.30
CA GLU A 720 -24.30 -21.00 -54.71
C GLU A 720 -25.60 -21.78 -54.88
N ALA A 721 -25.88 -22.80 -54.06
CA ALA A 721 -27.16 -23.50 -54.05
C ALA A 721 -28.31 -22.54 -53.68
N GLN A 722 -28.16 -21.76 -52.60
CA GLN A 722 -29.06 -20.66 -52.25
C GLN A 722 -29.21 -19.68 -53.42
N ALA A 723 -28.10 -19.23 -54.03
CA ALA A 723 -28.13 -18.28 -55.14
C ALA A 723 -28.76 -18.83 -56.43
N ARG A 724 -28.70 -20.15 -56.69
CA ARG A 724 -29.40 -20.82 -57.80
C ARG A 724 -30.91 -20.91 -57.49
N TRP A 725 -31.28 -21.26 -56.27
CA TRP A 725 -32.67 -21.29 -55.80
C TRP A 725 -33.34 -19.92 -55.85
N VAL A 726 -32.74 -18.88 -55.25
CA VAL A 726 -33.18 -17.47 -55.32
C VAL A 726 -33.46 -17.04 -56.76
N ARG A 727 -32.56 -17.40 -57.69
CA ARG A 727 -32.62 -17.07 -59.13
C ARG A 727 -33.77 -17.75 -59.87
N THR A 728 -34.47 -18.70 -59.25
CA THR A 728 -35.75 -19.24 -59.75
C THR A 728 -36.97 -18.37 -59.41
N GLY A 729 -36.80 -17.29 -58.63
CA GLY A 729 -37.86 -16.39 -58.21
C GLY A 729 -38.62 -16.83 -56.95
N LEU A 730 -37.90 -17.23 -55.90
CA LEU A 730 -38.48 -17.53 -54.57
C LEU A 730 -39.00 -16.27 -53.86
N THR A 731 -39.99 -16.41 -52.98
CA THR A 731 -40.47 -15.30 -52.12
C THR A 731 -39.39 -14.88 -51.12
N LEU A 732 -39.55 -13.71 -50.50
CA LEU A 732 -38.59 -13.22 -49.49
C LEU A 732 -38.54 -14.17 -48.26
N ASP A 733 -39.68 -14.75 -47.92
CA ASP A 733 -39.86 -15.67 -46.79
C ASP A 733 -39.17 -17.01 -47.08
N GLN A 734 -39.35 -17.55 -48.30
CA GLN A 734 -38.61 -18.72 -48.79
C GLN A 734 -37.09 -18.49 -48.82
N GLN A 735 -36.64 -17.28 -49.17
CA GLN A 735 -35.22 -16.92 -49.11
C GLN A 735 -34.71 -16.80 -47.67
N THR A 736 -35.55 -16.39 -46.74
CA THR A 736 -35.24 -16.31 -45.29
C THR A 736 -35.15 -17.70 -44.68
N VAL A 737 -36.06 -18.62 -45.03
CA VAL A 737 -36.02 -20.05 -44.68
C VAL A 737 -34.77 -20.74 -45.21
N LEU A 738 -34.32 -20.43 -46.43
CA LEU A 738 -33.03 -20.93 -46.94
C LEU A 738 -31.82 -20.35 -46.19
N ALA A 739 -31.94 -19.16 -45.60
CA ALA A 739 -30.85 -18.48 -44.88
C ALA A 739 -30.69 -18.95 -43.43
N SER A 740 -31.74 -19.51 -42.80
CA SER A 740 -31.70 -20.06 -41.45
C SER A 740 -31.21 -21.52 -41.36
N LEU A 741 -30.84 -22.13 -42.50
CA LEU A 741 -30.47 -23.54 -42.56
C LEU A 741 -29.23 -23.92 -41.74
N THR A 742 -29.40 -24.89 -40.85
CA THR A 742 -28.33 -25.47 -40.03
C THR A 742 -27.75 -26.72 -40.70
N TRP A 743 -26.48 -26.67 -41.07
CA TRP A 743 -25.81 -27.76 -41.80
C TRP A 743 -24.96 -28.63 -40.87
N GLN A 744 -25.23 -29.94 -40.88
CA GLN A 744 -24.43 -30.96 -40.19
C GLN A 744 -23.76 -31.89 -41.20
N ILE A 745 -22.58 -32.41 -40.84
CA ILE A 745 -21.90 -33.47 -41.60
C ILE A 745 -21.72 -34.66 -40.65
N ALA A 746 -22.19 -35.83 -41.07
CA ALA A 746 -22.16 -37.07 -40.29
C ALA A 746 -21.97 -38.27 -41.23
N ASP A 747 -21.60 -39.43 -40.67
CA ASP A 747 -21.67 -40.71 -41.40
C ASP A 747 -23.16 -41.14 -41.43
N LEU A 748 -23.74 -41.33 -42.61
CA LEU A 748 -25.15 -41.69 -42.80
C LEU A 748 -25.28 -43.14 -43.28
N GLU A 749 -26.28 -43.87 -42.77
CA GLU A 749 -26.39 -45.31 -43.06
C GLU A 749 -26.72 -45.62 -44.53
N GLY A 750 -26.09 -46.66 -45.06
CA GLY A 750 -26.42 -47.29 -46.34
C GLY A 750 -25.91 -46.51 -47.56
N ALA A 751 -26.85 -45.98 -48.35
CA ALA A 751 -26.61 -45.26 -49.60
C ALA A 751 -27.06 -43.78 -49.53
N THR A 752 -27.31 -43.28 -48.32
CA THR A 752 -27.90 -41.98 -48.05
C THR A 752 -26.88 -40.86 -48.28
N LEU A 753 -27.30 -39.76 -48.91
CA LEU A 753 -26.42 -38.63 -49.25
C LEU A 753 -26.72 -37.36 -48.44
N GLY A 754 -28.01 -37.14 -48.16
CA GLY A 754 -28.50 -36.04 -47.34
C GLY A 754 -29.79 -36.45 -46.62
N LEU A 755 -30.14 -35.72 -45.57
CA LEU A 755 -31.39 -35.86 -44.84
C LEU A 755 -31.79 -34.48 -44.27
N THR A 756 -32.98 -34.02 -44.63
CA THR A 756 -33.59 -32.79 -44.13
C THR A 756 -34.58 -33.10 -43.01
N ASN A 757 -34.53 -32.32 -41.92
CA ASN A 757 -35.59 -32.26 -40.91
C ASN A 757 -35.79 -30.81 -40.47
N GLY A 758 -36.96 -30.22 -40.74
CA GLY A 758 -37.21 -28.78 -40.59
C GLY A 758 -36.15 -27.95 -41.32
N THR A 759 -35.52 -27.02 -40.61
CA THR A 759 -34.40 -26.19 -41.10
C THR A 759 -33.01 -26.82 -40.88
N THR A 760 -32.93 -28.06 -40.37
CA THR A 760 -31.65 -28.78 -40.21
C THR A 760 -31.42 -29.75 -41.37
N VAL A 761 -30.30 -29.60 -42.07
CA VAL A 761 -29.87 -30.51 -43.13
C VAL A 761 -28.60 -31.24 -42.70
N ARG A 762 -28.61 -32.58 -42.81
CA ARG A 762 -27.50 -33.47 -42.46
C ARG A 762 -26.98 -34.10 -43.75
N LEU A 763 -25.69 -33.97 -44.04
CA LEU A 763 -25.06 -34.56 -45.23
C LEU A 763 -24.10 -35.68 -44.86
N ASP A 764 -23.97 -36.67 -45.75
CA ASP A 764 -23.02 -37.75 -45.57
C ASP A 764 -21.56 -37.28 -45.69
N ALA A 765 -20.70 -37.77 -44.80
CA ALA A 765 -19.30 -37.40 -44.74
C ALA A 765 -18.48 -37.85 -45.97
N THR A 766 -18.85 -38.95 -46.64
CA THR A 766 -18.07 -39.61 -47.69
C THR A 766 -18.82 -39.79 -49.02
N ALA A 767 -20.01 -39.20 -49.15
CA ALA A 767 -20.97 -39.47 -50.22
C ALA A 767 -21.30 -40.97 -50.36
N ALA A 768 -21.62 -41.61 -49.24
CA ALA A 768 -21.91 -43.03 -49.09
C ALA A 768 -20.80 -43.98 -49.61
N GLY A 769 -19.55 -43.53 -49.65
CA GLY A 769 -18.39 -44.28 -50.17
C GLY A 769 -18.08 -44.09 -51.65
N TYR A 770 -18.67 -43.07 -52.30
CA TYR A 770 -18.32 -42.64 -53.68
C TYR A 770 -17.49 -41.35 -53.73
N GLY A 771 -17.39 -40.61 -52.62
CA GLY A 771 -16.67 -39.34 -52.53
C GLY A 771 -17.42 -38.15 -53.12
N TRP A 772 -17.21 -36.97 -52.55
CA TRP A 772 -17.78 -35.72 -53.04
C TRP A 772 -16.88 -35.08 -54.10
N PHE A 773 -17.45 -34.75 -55.26
CA PHE A 773 -16.85 -33.75 -56.15
C PHE A 773 -17.02 -32.36 -55.54
N LEU A 774 -15.89 -31.75 -55.18
CA LEU A 774 -15.81 -30.40 -54.65
C LEU A 774 -15.46 -29.43 -55.76
N ASP A 775 -16.50 -28.83 -56.34
CA ASP A 775 -16.35 -27.77 -57.33
C ASP A 775 -15.76 -26.51 -56.68
N VAL A 776 -14.56 -26.11 -57.11
CA VAL A 776 -13.87 -24.89 -56.64
C VAL A 776 -14.39 -23.63 -57.33
N THR A 777 -15.20 -23.78 -58.37
CA THR A 777 -15.76 -22.74 -59.24
C THR A 777 -17.25 -23.01 -59.54
N PRO A 778 -18.14 -23.20 -58.54
CA PRO A 778 -19.51 -23.74 -58.69
C PRO A 778 -20.50 -22.88 -59.50
N LYS A 779 -20.03 -21.79 -60.10
CA LYS A 779 -20.74 -20.90 -61.05
C LYS A 779 -20.41 -21.21 -62.51
N ASP A 780 -19.30 -21.90 -62.76
CA ASP A 780 -18.99 -22.56 -64.02
C ASP A 780 -19.56 -23.99 -64.00
N ASN A 781 -19.51 -24.68 -65.14
CA ASN A 781 -19.80 -26.11 -65.26
C ASN A 781 -18.79 -26.80 -66.21
N ALA A 782 -17.58 -26.25 -66.39
CA ALA A 782 -16.59 -26.68 -67.38
C ALA A 782 -16.17 -28.17 -67.27
N GLU A 783 -16.33 -28.78 -66.10
CA GLU A 783 -16.07 -30.19 -65.80
C GLU A 783 -17.15 -31.13 -66.38
N PHE A 784 -18.27 -30.58 -66.84
CA PHE A 784 -19.45 -31.28 -67.34
C PHE A 784 -19.88 -30.79 -68.72
N HIS A 785 -20.63 -31.62 -69.45
CA HIS A 785 -21.27 -31.27 -70.71
C HIS A 785 -22.80 -31.47 -70.63
N PHE A 786 -23.57 -30.52 -71.17
CA PHE A 786 -25.03 -30.53 -71.07
C PHE A 786 -25.69 -31.46 -72.10
N VAL A 787 -26.37 -32.50 -71.62
CA VAL A 787 -27.10 -33.46 -72.44
C VAL A 787 -28.57 -33.05 -72.55
N ARG A 788 -28.87 -32.26 -73.61
CA ARG A 788 -30.20 -31.66 -73.85
C ARG A 788 -31.38 -32.64 -73.81
N GLY A 789 -31.16 -33.92 -74.12
CA GLY A 789 -32.20 -34.95 -74.09
C GLY A 789 -32.58 -35.47 -72.70
N LEU A 790 -31.75 -35.21 -71.68
CA LEU A 790 -31.95 -35.64 -70.29
C LEU A 790 -32.07 -34.45 -69.31
N ALA A 791 -31.87 -33.22 -69.79
CA ALA A 791 -31.78 -32.00 -68.97
C ALA A 791 -30.70 -32.06 -67.85
N GLN A 792 -29.69 -32.89 -68.03
CA GLN A 792 -28.61 -33.16 -67.07
C GLN A 792 -27.25 -32.75 -67.62
N TRP A 793 -26.32 -32.41 -66.72
CA TRP A 793 -24.92 -32.16 -67.01
C TRP A 793 -24.12 -33.42 -66.62
N ILE A 794 -23.42 -34.03 -67.57
CA ILE A 794 -22.62 -35.25 -67.34
C ILE A 794 -21.15 -34.87 -67.35
N ALA A 795 -20.37 -35.35 -66.38
CA ALA A 795 -18.94 -35.12 -66.31
C ALA A 795 -18.24 -35.62 -67.58
N ASP A 796 -17.23 -34.90 -68.07
CA ASP A 796 -16.31 -35.49 -69.04
C ASP A 796 -15.51 -36.63 -68.37
N GLY A 797 -15.21 -37.71 -69.09
CA GLY A 797 -14.59 -38.92 -68.55
C GLY A 797 -13.16 -38.74 -68.01
N SER A 798 -12.58 -37.56 -68.22
CA SER A 798 -11.29 -37.12 -67.66
C SER A 798 -11.38 -35.90 -66.72
N SER A 799 -12.58 -35.42 -66.38
CA SER A 799 -12.73 -34.35 -65.38
C SER A 799 -12.72 -34.91 -63.95
N PRO A 800 -12.35 -34.12 -62.91
CA PRO A 800 -12.35 -34.60 -61.53
C PRO A 800 -13.75 -34.93 -60.97
N ALA A 801 -14.82 -34.55 -61.67
CA ALA A 801 -16.19 -34.90 -61.31
C ALA A 801 -16.57 -36.34 -61.71
N ALA A 802 -15.81 -36.98 -62.63
CA ALA A 802 -16.07 -38.35 -63.04
C ALA A 802 -15.98 -39.32 -61.85
N GLY A 803 -17.00 -40.18 -61.70
CA GLY A 803 -17.06 -41.21 -60.66
C GLY A 803 -17.48 -40.74 -59.26
N HIS A 804 -17.60 -39.44 -59.01
CA HIS A 804 -17.90 -38.86 -57.69
C HIS A 804 -19.33 -38.29 -57.63
N MET A 805 -19.84 -37.98 -56.44
CA MET A 805 -21.14 -37.33 -56.26
C MET A 805 -21.02 -35.80 -56.33
N ASP A 806 -21.87 -35.12 -57.13
CA ASP A 806 -21.86 -33.66 -57.21
C ASP A 806 -22.53 -33.03 -55.97
N LEU A 807 -21.72 -32.47 -55.07
CA LEU A 807 -22.19 -31.92 -53.79
C LEU A 807 -23.20 -30.78 -53.99
N LEU A 808 -23.04 -29.96 -55.03
CA LEU A 808 -23.95 -28.87 -55.35
C LEU A 808 -25.37 -29.39 -55.67
N THR A 809 -25.48 -30.50 -56.40
CA THR A 809 -26.76 -31.15 -56.69
C THR A 809 -27.45 -31.65 -55.41
N THR A 810 -26.76 -32.36 -54.51
CA THR A 810 -27.36 -32.81 -53.24
C THR A 810 -27.76 -31.63 -52.35
N VAL A 811 -26.90 -30.62 -52.21
CA VAL A 811 -27.20 -29.42 -51.39
C VAL A 811 -28.43 -28.67 -51.92
N MET A 812 -28.59 -28.56 -53.25
CA MET A 812 -29.81 -27.98 -53.84
C MET A 812 -31.04 -28.88 -53.63
N HIS A 813 -30.90 -30.21 -53.66
CA HIS A 813 -32.01 -31.15 -53.44
C HIS A 813 -32.56 -31.04 -52.01
N GLU A 814 -31.70 -31.09 -50.99
CA GLU A 814 -32.13 -30.95 -49.58
C GLU A 814 -32.82 -29.60 -49.33
N MET A 815 -32.28 -28.50 -49.88
CA MET A 815 -32.97 -27.20 -49.89
C MET A 815 -34.36 -27.24 -50.53
N GLY A 816 -34.58 -28.13 -51.50
CA GLY A 816 -35.88 -28.37 -52.12
C GLY A 816 -36.92 -28.91 -51.14
N HIS A 817 -36.55 -29.84 -50.25
CA HIS A 817 -37.45 -30.33 -49.21
C HIS A 817 -37.85 -29.23 -48.22
N VAL A 818 -36.90 -28.40 -47.77
CA VAL A 818 -37.18 -27.24 -46.90
C VAL A 818 -38.14 -26.25 -47.58
N LEU A 819 -38.05 -26.11 -48.91
CA LEU A 819 -38.95 -25.30 -49.73
C LEU A 819 -40.30 -25.98 -50.04
N GLY A 820 -40.58 -27.18 -49.51
CA GLY A 820 -41.83 -27.90 -49.69
C GLY A 820 -41.95 -28.70 -51.00
N TYR A 821 -40.82 -29.09 -51.62
CA TYR A 821 -40.83 -29.96 -52.80
C TYR A 821 -40.62 -31.45 -52.45
N ASP A 822 -41.43 -32.32 -53.05
CA ASP A 822 -41.33 -33.78 -52.94
C ASP A 822 -40.62 -34.45 -54.14
N ASP A 823 -40.30 -35.73 -53.98
CA ASP A 823 -39.57 -36.55 -54.96
C ASP A 823 -40.37 -36.96 -56.21
N GLN A 824 -41.69 -36.72 -56.25
CA GLN A 824 -42.60 -37.36 -57.19
C GLN A 824 -43.39 -36.39 -58.11
N GLN A 825 -43.33 -35.07 -57.90
CA GLN A 825 -43.98 -34.05 -58.76
C GLN A 825 -43.35 -33.88 -60.16
N ALA A 826 -43.22 -34.97 -60.93
CA ALA A 826 -42.51 -35.08 -62.21
C ALA A 826 -43.18 -34.39 -63.42
N GLN A 827 -43.46 -33.08 -63.34
CA GLN A 827 -44.00 -32.27 -64.46
C GLN A 827 -43.33 -30.89 -64.66
N SER A 828 -42.19 -30.58 -64.02
CA SER A 828 -41.45 -29.32 -64.25
C SER A 828 -39.93 -29.47 -64.21
N HIS A 829 -39.20 -28.46 -64.71
CA HIS A 829 -37.72 -28.40 -64.64
C HIS A 829 -37.16 -28.34 -63.20
N ARG A 830 -37.98 -28.04 -62.17
CA ARG A 830 -37.56 -28.15 -60.77
C ARG A 830 -37.60 -29.60 -60.28
N ALA A 831 -38.56 -30.39 -60.77
CA ALA A 831 -38.78 -31.76 -60.34
C ALA A 831 -37.62 -32.70 -60.65
N THR A 832 -36.88 -32.49 -61.74
CA THR A 832 -35.72 -33.32 -62.11
C THR A 832 -34.56 -33.25 -61.11
N LEU A 833 -34.54 -32.27 -60.21
CA LEU A 833 -33.63 -32.23 -59.06
C LEU A 833 -34.10 -33.14 -57.91
N MET A 834 -35.42 -33.27 -57.73
CA MET A 834 -36.05 -34.04 -56.64
C MET A 834 -36.24 -35.53 -56.99
N THR A 835 -36.50 -35.87 -58.25
CA THR A 835 -36.80 -37.25 -58.67
C THR A 835 -35.58 -38.19 -58.66
N GLU A 836 -35.70 -39.35 -58.01
CA GLU A 836 -34.82 -40.55 -58.09
C GLU A 836 -33.29 -40.38 -57.86
N ALA A 837 -32.68 -41.48 -57.39
CA ALA A 837 -31.30 -41.55 -56.91
C ALA A 837 -30.25 -40.88 -57.83
N LEU A 838 -29.29 -40.18 -57.21
CA LEU A 838 -28.30 -39.39 -57.93
C LEU A 838 -27.20 -40.29 -58.54
N PRO A 839 -26.91 -40.21 -59.86
CA PRO A 839 -25.78 -40.91 -60.46
C PRO A 839 -24.43 -40.21 -60.18
N THR A 840 -23.37 -40.99 -60.07
CA THR A 840 -21.99 -40.47 -60.03
C THR A 840 -21.65 -39.71 -61.33
N GLY A 841 -20.96 -38.58 -61.22
CA GLY A 841 -20.57 -37.74 -62.35
C GLY A 841 -21.73 -37.00 -63.04
N VAL A 842 -22.90 -36.89 -62.40
CA VAL A 842 -24.05 -36.15 -62.95
C VAL A 842 -24.42 -34.98 -62.05
N ARG A 843 -24.35 -33.77 -62.61
CA ARG A 843 -24.90 -32.54 -62.04
C ARG A 843 -26.30 -32.28 -62.59
N ARG A 844 -27.23 -31.88 -61.72
CA ARG A 844 -28.58 -31.46 -62.12
C ARG A 844 -28.75 -29.96 -61.80
N SER A 845 -29.40 -29.20 -62.69
CA SER A 845 -29.68 -27.78 -62.47
C SER A 845 -31.15 -27.46 -62.73
N ILE A 846 -31.71 -26.61 -61.86
CA ILE A 846 -33.06 -26.06 -61.94
C ILE A 846 -33.22 -24.92 -62.97
N LEU A 847 -32.14 -24.56 -63.69
CA LEU A 847 -32.09 -23.45 -64.66
C LEU A 847 -31.60 -23.90 -66.05
N THR A 848 -32.43 -24.65 -66.76
CA THR A 848 -32.10 -25.27 -68.07
C THR A 848 -31.86 -24.32 -69.25
N ALA A 849 -31.99 -22.99 -69.07
CA ALA A 849 -31.96 -22.01 -70.17
C ALA A 849 -30.99 -20.82 -69.99
N PHE A 850 -30.45 -20.57 -68.80
CA PHE A 850 -29.76 -19.30 -68.50
C PHE A 850 -28.24 -19.39 -68.24
N GLU A 851 -27.68 -20.58 -68.05
CA GLU A 851 -26.25 -20.80 -67.71
C GLU A 851 -25.30 -20.67 -68.95
N SER A 852 -25.59 -19.74 -69.86
CA SER A 852 -24.76 -19.46 -71.05
C SER A 852 -24.74 -17.97 -71.50
N GLY A 853 -25.21 -17.05 -70.64
CA GLY A 853 -25.13 -15.60 -70.86
C GLY A 853 -24.09 -14.91 -69.96
N PRO A 854 -23.45 -13.82 -70.40
CA PRO A 854 -22.50 -13.07 -69.57
C PRO A 854 -23.21 -12.36 -68.40
N SER A 855 -22.52 -12.24 -67.27
CA SER A 855 -23.09 -11.75 -66.01
C SER A 855 -23.32 -10.23 -65.99
N LEU A 856 -24.42 -9.83 -65.34
CA LEU A 856 -24.63 -8.45 -64.89
C LEU A 856 -24.06 -8.31 -63.47
N ALA A 857 -23.39 -7.18 -63.20
CA ALA A 857 -22.66 -6.96 -61.96
C ALA A 857 -23.58 -6.60 -60.78
N ALA A 858 -23.21 -7.05 -59.58
CA ALA A 858 -23.85 -6.66 -58.32
C ALA A 858 -23.45 -5.23 -57.89
N PRO A 859 -24.31 -4.50 -57.15
CA PRO A 859 -23.96 -3.20 -56.59
C PRO A 859 -22.94 -3.32 -55.45
N VAL A 860 -22.05 -2.32 -55.35
CA VAL A 860 -20.99 -2.25 -54.33
C VAL A 860 -21.39 -1.27 -53.22
N PRO A 861 -21.24 -1.60 -51.93
CA PRO A 861 -21.49 -0.65 -50.84
C PRO A 861 -20.40 0.43 -50.79
N PRO A 862 -20.74 1.71 -50.53
CA PRO A 862 -19.78 2.81 -50.58
C PRO A 862 -18.86 2.83 -49.34
N SER A 863 -17.56 3.03 -49.58
CA SER A 863 -16.54 3.23 -48.56
C SER A 863 -15.97 4.66 -48.62
N SER A 864 -15.99 5.41 -47.51
CA SER A 864 -14.95 6.41 -47.20
C SER A 864 -15.09 6.97 -45.79
N ASP A 865 -13.94 7.10 -45.13
CA ASP A 865 -13.71 7.61 -43.78
C ASP A 865 -14.27 9.01 -43.46
N ALA A 866 -14.69 9.19 -42.20
CA ALA A 866 -14.51 10.43 -41.45
C ALA A 866 -14.43 10.08 -39.95
N GLY A 867 -13.23 10.13 -39.37
CA GLY A 867 -12.96 9.47 -38.09
C GLY A 867 -13.09 10.36 -36.84
N THR A 868 -13.02 9.70 -35.67
CA THR A 868 -12.45 10.26 -34.43
C THR A 868 -11.99 9.11 -33.53
N ALA A 869 -10.68 9.01 -33.27
CA ALA A 869 -10.13 8.00 -32.35
C ALA A 869 -10.00 8.59 -30.94
N PHE A 870 -10.73 8.03 -29.96
CA PHE A 870 -10.62 8.39 -28.55
C PHE A 870 -10.16 7.18 -27.71
N TRP A 871 -9.07 7.39 -26.97
CA TRP A 871 -8.53 6.62 -25.83
C TRP A 871 -8.62 5.08 -25.83
N ARG A 872 -7.43 4.46 -25.86
CA ARG A 872 -7.02 3.59 -24.74
C ARG A 872 -5.61 3.96 -24.27
N ARG A 873 -5.45 4.15 -22.95
CA ARG A 873 -4.16 3.98 -22.27
C ARG A 873 -4.18 2.61 -21.60
N SER A 874 -3.15 1.81 -21.85
CA SER A 874 -2.86 0.60 -21.09
C SER A 874 -1.52 0.77 -20.40
N LEU A 875 -1.45 0.39 -19.13
CA LEU A 875 -0.25 0.45 -18.30
C LEU A 875 0.50 -0.89 -18.38
N GLN A 876 1.76 -0.90 -17.91
CA GLN A 876 2.67 -2.05 -17.82
C GLN A 876 3.30 -2.57 -19.13
N ALA A 877 4.59 -2.26 -19.30
CA ALA A 877 5.64 -3.29 -19.29
C ALA A 877 6.97 -2.65 -18.84
N VAL A 878 7.83 -3.40 -18.16
CA VAL A 878 9.17 -2.95 -17.74
C VAL A 878 10.22 -3.86 -18.36
N ALA A 879 11.12 -3.30 -19.16
CA ALA A 879 12.40 -3.88 -19.54
C ALA A 879 13.36 -2.73 -19.90
N GLY A 880 14.60 -2.78 -19.41
CA GLY A 880 15.61 -1.73 -19.65
C GLY A 880 16.82 -2.25 -20.42
N ALA A 881 17.55 -1.34 -21.06
CA ALA A 881 18.86 -1.60 -21.66
C ALA A 881 19.78 -0.37 -21.52
N TRP A 882 21.09 -0.61 -21.48
CA TRP A 882 22.15 0.41 -21.50
C TRP A 882 22.39 0.88 -22.97
N GLY A 883 23.12 1.95 -23.31
CA GLY A 883 23.84 2.97 -22.54
C GLY A 883 25.04 3.53 -23.34
N GLY A 884 25.33 4.84 -23.24
CA GLY A 884 26.41 5.54 -23.98
C GLY A 884 26.06 5.93 -25.44
N GLY A 885 26.77 6.85 -26.10
CA GLY A 885 27.82 7.78 -25.60
C GLY A 885 28.74 8.35 -26.70
N GLY A 886 28.54 9.61 -27.14
CA GLY A 886 29.38 10.34 -28.13
C GLY A 886 29.17 9.91 -29.60
N THR A 887 29.59 10.64 -30.63
CA THR A 887 30.13 12.03 -30.74
C THR A 887 30.00 12.55 -32.20
N GLU A 888 30.21 13.85 -32.42
CA GLU A 888 30.21 14.66 -33.68
C GLU A 888 31.12 14.18 -34.85
N PRO A 889 31.14 14.79 -36.09
CA PRO A 889 30.65 16.12 -36.52
C PRO A 889 29.91 16.28 -37.90
N ILE A 890 29.53 17.55 -38.14
CA ILE A 890 28.95 18.24 -39.34
C ILE A 890 29.83 18.19 -40.63
N PRO A 891 29.32 18.46 -41.87
CA PRO A 891 28.81 19.78 -42.35
C PRO A 891 27.51 19.71 -43.20
N GLY A 892 26.83 20.81 -43.58
CA GLY A 892 27.01 22.26 -43.32
C GLY A 892 26.05 23.14 -44.17
N ALA A 893 26.23 24.47 -44.12
CA ALA A 893 25.52 25.54 -44.86
C ALA A 893 24.05 25.87 -44.46
N SER A 894 23.50 27.09 -44.65
CA SER A 894 24.03 28.47 -44.44
C SER A 894 22.97 29.56 -44.69
N SER A 895 22.68 30.44 -43.71
CA SER A 895 22.27 31.85 -43.97
C SER A 895 22.17 32.70 -42.69
N THR A 896 22.72 33.93 -42.78
CA THR A 896 22.44 35.18 -42.02
C THR A 896 21.14 35.22 -41.18
N GLY A 897 21.06 35.74 -39.95
CA GLY A 897 21.71 36.92 -39.33
C GLY A 897 20.62 37.96 -38.94
N SER A 898 20.69 38.78 -37.88
CA SER A 898 21.76 39.10 -36.92
C SER A 898 21.21 39.64 -35.57
N SER A 899 22.07 39.67 -34.52
CA SER A 899 22.24 40.69 -33.45
C SER A 899 21.08 41.62 -33.05
N ALA A 900 20.83 42.01 -31.78
CA ALA A 900 21.21 41.64 -30.39
C ALA A 900 20.34 42.57 -29.47
N VAL A 901 20.21 42.49 -28.13
CA VAL A 901 21.16 42.78 -27.03
C VAL A 901 20.38 42.61 -25.70
N ALA A 902 21.03 42.20 -24.60
CA ALA A 902 20.61 42.37 -23.19
C ALA A 902 21.72 43.15 -22.44
N PRO A 903 21.63 43.63 -21.16
CA PRO A 903 20.78 43.19 -20.03
C PRO A 903 20.37 44.33 -19.00
N VAL A 904 20.22 43.98 -17.69
CA VAL A 904 20.31 44.79 -16.42
C VAL A 904 19.01 45.22 -15.67
N ILE A 905 18.64 44.41 -14.66
CA ILE A 905 18.58 44.67 -13.18
C ILE A 905 17.96 45.99 -12.58
N ASP A 906 17.04 45.78 -11.61
CA ASP A 906 16.56 46.60 -10.45
C ASP A 906 16.39 48.13 -10.48
N TRP A 907 15.30 48.63 -9.86
CA TRP A 907 15.32 49.23 -8.49
C TRP A 907 13.90 49.49 -7.92
N ARG A 908 13.82 50.03 -6.69
CA ARG A 908 12.68 49.93 -5.74
C ARG A 908 11.68 51.11 -5.67
N GLU A 909 10.55 50.85 -4.98
CA GLU A 909 9.83 51.69 -3.98
C GLU A 909 9.47 53.17 -4.28
N ARG A 910 8.17 53.55 -4.24
CA ARG A 910 7.56 54.30 -3.10
C ARG A 910 6.06 54.70 -3.23
N GLU A 911 5.31 54.36 -2.18
CA GLU A 911 4.35 55.17 -1.39
C GLU A 911 3.31 56.16 -1.99
N GLY A 912 2.02 55.82 -1.85
CA GLY A 912 0.96 56.67 -1.24
C GLY A 912 0.06 57.55 -2.14
N PRO A 913 -0.99 58.22 -1.58
CA PRO A 913 -1.56 58.09 -0.22
C PRO A 913 -3.13 58.08 -0.12
N GLN A 914 -3.63 57.76 1.09
CA GLN A 914 -4.85 58.28 1.78
C GLN A 914 -6.14 58.66 1.03
N GLU A 915 -7.28 58.09 1.47
CA GLU A 915 -8.33 58.84 2.20
C GLU A 915 -9.27 57.86 2.94
N SER A 916 -10.19 58.36 3.77
CA SER A 916 -10.92 57.55 4.78
C SER A 916 -12.43 57.85 4.84
N HIS A 917 -13.22 56.98 5.47
CA HIS A 917 -14.48 57.41 6.10
C HIS A 917 -14.90 56.49 7.27
N LYS A 918 -15.72 57.04 8.18
CA LYS A 918 -16.01 56.49 9.52
C LYS A 918 -17.47 56.05 9.66
N LYS A 919 -17.75 55.02 10.49
CA LYS A 919 -18.44 55.19 11.80
C LYS A 919 -18.75 53.87 12.55
N MET A 920 -18.71 53.97 13.88
CA MET A 920 -19.56 53.31 14.91
C MET A 920 -19.88 51.81 14.69
N ALA A 921 -19.36 50.85 15.47
CA ALA A 921 -19.07 50.79 16.92
C ALA A 921 -20.31 50.87 17.84
N LEU A 922 -20.72 49.69 18.30
CA LEU A 922 -21.38 49.43 19.59
C LEU A 922 -20.91 48.04 20.04
N GLY A 923 -20.63 47.86 21.33
CA GLY A 923 -20.24 46.57 21.88
C GLY A 923 -20.55 46.50 23.37
N PHE A 924 -20.70 45.29 23.88
CA PHE A 924 -20.62 44.95 25.30
C PHE A 924 -20.00 43.57 25.45
N SER A 925 -19.51 43.24 26.64
CA SER A 925 -18.59 42.12 26.86
C SER A 925 -18.83 41.44 28.20
N VAL A 926 -18.27 40.23 28.33
CA VAL A 926 -18.14 39.42 29.56
C VAL A 926 -19.46 38.88 30.14
N HIS A 927 -19.62 37.54 30.13
CA HIS A 927 -19.50 36.78 31.39
C HIS A 927 -19.25 35.28 31.17
N LYS A 928 -18.33 34.73 31.96
CA LYS A 928 -18.22 33.28 32.21
C LYS A 928 -19.03 32.94 33.47
N THR A 929 -19.75 31.82 33.43
CA THR A 929 -19.92 30.92 34.58
C THR A 929 -20.24 29.51 34.07
N SER A 930 -19.72 28.50 34.77
CA SER A 930 -20.18 27.12 34.65
C SER A 930 -21.48 26.92 35.47
N TRP A 931 -22.11 25.76 35.36
CA TRP A 931 -22.42 24.85 36.49
C TRP A 931 -22.99 23.53 35.95
N LEU A 932 -23.18 22.51 36.81
CA LEU A 932 -23.42 21.12 36.41
C LEU A 932 -24.52 20.48 37.26
N GLN A 933 -25.55 19.88 36.65
CA GLN A 933 -26.36 18.86 37.33
C GLN A 933 -27.14 17.93 36.38
N ARG A 934 -27.34 16.68 36.82
CA ARG A 934 -28.24 15.66 36.23
C ARG A 934 -29.66 15.80 36.80
N PHE A 935 -30.68 15.28 36.11
CA PHE A 935 -31.57 14.23 36.67
C PHE A 935 -32.25 13.39 35.55
N LEU A 936 -33.17 12.48 35.91
CA LEU A 936 -33.57 11.25 35.17
C LEU A 936 -35.09 11.11 34.93
N LEU A 937 -35.47 10.17 34.02
CA LEU A 937 -36.79 9.54 33.79
C LEU A 937 -37.89 10.45 33.16
N ASP A 938 -38.89 9.96 32.40
CA ASP A 938 -39.24 8.62 31.84
C ASP A 938 -40.03 8.86 30.48
N THR A 939 -40.76 8.01 29.74
CA THR A 939 -41.35 6.64 29.89
C THR A 939 -41.61 6.01 28.50
N GLY A 940 -41.72 4.66 28.42
CA GLY A 940 -42.29 3.89 27.27
C GLY A 940 -41.23 3.26 26.36
N ARG A 941 -41.08 1.94 26.19
CA ARG A 941 -42.01 0.80 25.87
C ARG A 941 -42.56 0.84 24.42
N GLU A 942 -42.68 -0.27 23.70
CA GLU A 942 -42.78 -1.69 24.12
C GLU A 942 -42.24 -2.67 23.05
N GLU A 943 -41.80 -3.88 23.46
CA GLU A 943 -41.75 -5.17 22.68
C GLU A 943 -40.89 -5.28 21.37
N VAL A 944 -40.32 -6.44 20.95
CA VAL A 944 -40.23 -7.84 21.44
C VAL A 944 -38.76 -8.35 21.30
N ALA A 945 -38.38 -9.43 21.99
CA ALA A 945 -37.08 -10.15 21.92
C ALA A 945 -37.27 -11.58 21.30
N PRO A 946 -36.45 -12.65 21.51
CA PRO A 946 -35.18 -12.82 22.25
C PRO A 946 -34.11 -13.77 21.57
N HIS A 947 -33.10 -14.16 22.38
CA HIS A 947 -32.18 -15.31 22.28
C HIS A 947 -30.79 -15.13 21.61
N ASP A 948 -29.72 -15.79 22.08
CA ASP A 948 -29.33 -16.18 23.46
C ASP A 948 -27.85 -16.62 23.48
N HIS A 949 -27.30 -16.92 24.67
CA HIS A 949 -25.95 -17.43 24.94
C HIS A 949 -24.78 -16.45 24.62
N GLY A 950 -23.87 -16.08 25.53
CA GLY A 950 -23.74 -16.42 26.95
C GLY A 950 -22.62 -17.42 27.25
N ILE A 951 -21.42 -16.90 27.58
CA ILE A 951 -20.34 -17.57 28.33
C ILE A 951 -19.64 -16.50 29.19
N GLU A 952 -19.49 -16.75 30.49
CA GLU A 952 -18.61 -15.97 31.38
C GLU A 952 -17.21 -16.60 31.44
N VAL A 953 -16.18 -15.76 31.61
CA VAL A 953 -14.91 -16.19 32.23
C VAL A 953 -14.52 -15.17 33.31
N VAL A 954 -14.11 -15.67 34.47
CA VAL A 954 -14.12 -14.95 35.75
C VAL A 954 -12.81 -14.18 36.03
N LEU A 955 -12.94 -12.93 36.51
CA LEU A 955 -11.85 -12.11 37.05
C LEU A 955 -11.33 -12.65 38.39
N PRO A 956 -10.10 -12.28 38.82
CA PRO A 956 -10.04 -11.58 40.10
C PRO A 956 -8.97 -10.46 40.20
N GLY A 957 -9.44 -9.22 40.07
CA GLY A 957 -9.36 -8.19 41.12
C GLY A 957 -8.02 -7.75 41.75
N LYS A 958 -7.93 -6.43 41.95
CA LYS A 958 -7.82 -5.83 43.30
C LYS A 958 -8.32 -4.38 43.30
N LYS A 959 -8.96 -3.97 44.39
CA LYS A 959 -9.27 -2.55 44.67
C LYS A 959 -8.17 -1.96 45.54
N LYS A 960 -7.66 -0.79 45.17
CA LYS A 960 -7.62 0.37 46.07
C LYS A 960 -7.67 1.66 45.26
#